data_AF-A0A511MTF7-F1
#
_entry.id   AF-A0A511MTF7-F1
#
_cell.length_a   1.000
_cell.length_b   1.000
_cell.length_c   1.000
_cell.angle_alpha   90.00
_cell.angle_beta   90.00
_cell.angle_gamma   90.00
#
_symmetry.space_group_name_H-M   'P 1'
#
loop_
_entity.id
_entity.type
_entity.pdbx_description
1 polymer ?
#
loop_
_entity_poly.entity_id
_entity_poly.type
_entity_poly.pdbx_seq_one_letter_code
_entity_poly.pdbx_strand_id
1 'polypeptide(L)'
;MSDRSPEDEIMSEARKFAASMSTTLRRYSQAANWLDKRKIRKQIKQAWRGELRQAELDRAHQLTWTANSVETFRAHSLAVSRRANDPNVDHDRRYRDAQALARHRNDMAERVLRNPRLTEIEQGIALDQIDAATAFPHISHGHRNPLQRARRVKGIEALRYRAQVARAREAAGIERPGRESEPIRYTATVASQAQGSSMWLAQPTRRFVTEQGAVDWMHRQVADTHWHNDTRVQVEAWDLDDTTAPIYADEGRPDTVRGHLAAHATDLRERGARPELADGEVNDPWRRDEQAVGREPEWITQLTPDRIAAVQDLRDAQRRWTEQSPTASPDRLVQLADSCRDAGNGLRKTGLSWDDVRWVTDHPAQIDQSLVALGAEQTRPDQERTDLYSSTISWLPEGEHQVVNKSAQHASERESANWTRRQLDAIRPAPGTSVHIAAYDHDGEGHWDPVFRAEGARSVLAQEVDGWREGIDVETYDPATEADVNADLARDFSSLQDRHRLAIQYNNQLVERNAALVQQLTALTAERDKLRGERDEAVRTLVERTPAEQRLGSPERQAAQARDEHAPERDGTDLAELRAQMREAGEHTTAEHERQDHRRDEEWADAEESARDYKAMNDGQDRRDAKQAKTRPSIPGHAFAGLVNGREQELEMER
;
A
#
# COMPACT_ATOMS: atom_id res chain seq x y z
N MET A 1 -27.06 -15.55 -27.70
CA MET A 1 -25.90 -15.34 -26.82
C MET A 1 -24.69 -15.82 -27.60
N SER A 2 -23.58 -15.10 -27.59
CA SER A 2 -22.40 -15.57 -28.34
C SER A 2 -21.81 -16.76 -27.59
N ASP A 3 -21.36 -17.80 -28.30
CA ASP A 3 -20.72 -18.98 -27.70
C ASP A 3 -19.29 -18.71 -27.22
N ARG A 4 -18.87 -17.43 -27.11
CA ARG A 4 -17.54 -17.05 -26.65
C ARG A 4 -17.54 -16.91 -25.13
N SER A 5 -16.43 -17.28 -24.51
CA SER A 5 -16.23 -17.07 -23.07
C SER A 5 -16.41 -15.57 -22.74
N PRO A 6 -17.03 -15.20 -21.61
CA PRO A 6 -17.11 -13.80 -21.18
C PRO A 6 -15.75 -13.10 -21.16
N GLU A 7 -14.69 -13.83 -20.83
CA GLU A 7 -13.30 -13.37 -20.85
C GLU A 7 -12.84 -13.03 -22.28
N ASP A 8 -13.21 -13.84 -23.28
CA ASP A 8 -12.90 -13.59 -24.70
C ASP A 8 -13.69 -12.39 -25.24
N GLU A 9 -14.93 -12.21 -24.81
CA GLU A 9 -15.71 -11.03 -25.15
C GLU A 9 -15.05 -9.77 -24.61
N ILE A 10 -14.69 -9.76 -23.31
CA ILE A 10 -13.98 -8.64 -22.66
C ILE A 10 -12.64 -8.37 -23.33
N MET A 11 -11.84 -9.41 -23.61
CA MET A 11 -10.55 -9.25 -24.28
C MET A 11 -10.72 -8.74 -25.72
N SER A 12 -11.77 -9.16 -26.42
CA SER A 12 -12.08 -8.67 -27.76
C SER A 12 -12.52 -7.20 -27.73
N GLU A 13 -13.27 -6.78 -26.72
CA GLU A 13 -13.67 -5.38 -26.53
C GLU A 13 -12.49 -4.50 -26.12
N ALA A 14 -11.62 -4.98 -25.23
CA ALA A 14 -10.39 -4.31 -24.84
C ALA A 14 -9.45 -4.13 -26.05
N ARG A 15 -9.29 -5.17 -26.89
CA ARG A 15 -8.53 -5.07 -28.15
C ARG A 15 -9.15 -4.07 -29.13
N LYS A 16 -10.48 -4.07 -29.28
CA LYS A 16 -11.20 -3.07 -30.11
C LYS A 16 -11.00 -1.66 -29.57
N PHE A 17 -11.08 -1.47 -28.26
CA PHE A 17 -10.86 -0.19 -27.61
C PHE A 17 -9.43 0.29 -27.83
N ALA A 18 -8.43 -0.54 -27.54
CA ALA A 18 -7.01 -0.25 -27.74
C ALA A 18 -6.71 0.08 -29.21
N ALA A 19 -7.28 -0.66 -30.16
CA ALA A 19 -7.17 -0.37 -31.59
C ALA A 19 -7.83 0.97 -31.97
N SER A 20 -9.00 1.29 -31.39
CA SER A 20 -9.67 2.58 -31.60
C SER A 20 -8.85 3.74 -31.00
N MET A 21 -8.23 3.53 -29.84
CA MET A 21 -7.46 4.53 -29.12
C MET A 21 -6.13 4.77 -29.82
N SER A 22 -5.42 3.73 -30.24
CA SER A 22 -4.20 3.87 -31.04
C SER A 22 -4.47 4.59 -32.37
N THR A 23 -5.60 4.31 -33.02
CA THR A 23 -6.03 5.00 -34.24
C THR A 23 -6.30 6.49 -33.98
N THR A 24 -6.98 6.84 -32.89
CA THR A 24 -7.26 8.25 -32.54
C THR A 24 -6.00 9.00 -32.10
N LEU A 25 -5.09 8.36 -31.36
CA LEU A 25 -3.78 8.92 -31.00
C LEU A 25 -2.89 9.13 -32.24
N ARG A 26 -2.91 8.20 -33.20
CA ARG A 26 -2.21 8.37 -34.49
C ARG A 26 -2.79 9.53 -35.30
N ARG A 27 -4.12 9.68 -35.34
CA ARG A 27 -4.76 10.86 -35.96
C ARG A 27 -4.36 12.15 -35.24
N TYR A 28 -4.23 12.11 -33.91
CA TYR A 28 -3.79 13.26 -33.13
C TYR A 28 -2.35 13.67 -33.47
N SER A 29 -1.42 12.71 -33.63
CA SER A 29 -0.04 12.99 -34.00
C SER A 29 0.09 13.50 -35.44
N GLN A 30 -0.76 13.00 -36.36
CA GLN A 30 -0.75 13.38 -37.78
C GLN A 30 -1.51 14.69 -38.08
N ALA A 31 -2.32 15.20 -37.16
CA ALA A 31 -3.09 16.42 -37.37
C ALA A 31 -2.17 17.65 -37.47
N ALA A 32 -2.05 18.25 -38.67
CA ALA A 32 -1.23 19.44 -38.91
C ALA A 32 -1.84 20.73 -38.33
N ASN A 33 -3.17 20.80 -38.22
CA ASN A 33 -3.88 21.99 -37.77
C ASN A 33 -4.28 21.89 -36.28
N TRP A 34 -4.16 23.00 -35.55
CA TRP A 34 -4.52 23.11 -34.14
C TRP A 34 -6.02 22.84 -33.88
N LEU A 35 -6.90 23.21 -34.82
CA LEU A 35 -8.35 22.93 -34.72
C LEU A 35 -8.64 21.44 -34.77
N ASP A 36 -7.96 20.70 -35.65
CA ASP A 36 -8.10 19.24 -35.76
C ASP A 36 -7.56 18.55 -34.49
N LYS A 37 -6.41 18.99 -33.97
CA LYS A 37 -5.90 18.54 -32.67
C LYS A 37 -6.89 18.77 -31.53
N ARG A 38 -7.59 19.92 -31.51
CA ARG A 38 -8.64 20.22 -30.51
C ARG A 38 -9.85 19.29 -30.66
N LYS A 39 -10.32 19.06 -31.89
CA LYS A 39 -11.45 18.16 -32.18
C LYS A 39 -11.13 16.72 -31.77
N ILE A 40 -9.94 16.23 -32.11
CA ILE A 40 -9.49 14.87 -31.76
C ILE A 40 -9.35 14.72 -30.24
N ARG A 41 -8.77 15.70 -29.53
CA ARG A 41 -8.75 15.69 -28.04
C ARG A 41 -10.15 15.60 -27.42
N LYS A 42 -11.12 16.33 -27.99
CA LYS A 42 -12.53 16.25 -27.54
C LYS A 42 -13.11 14.85 -27.78
N GLN A 43 -12.82 14.23 -28.93
CA GLN A 43 -13.25 12.87 -29.24
C GLN A 43 -12.64 11.83 -28.30
N ILE A 44 -11.33 11.88 -28.05
CA ILE A 44 -10.63 11.01 -27.08
C ILE A 44 -11.26 11.16 -25.69
N LYS A 45 -11.46 12.39 -25.22
CA LYS A 45 -12.09 12.66 -23.91
C LYS A 45 -13.53 12.14 -23.84
N GLN A 46 -14.28 12.22 -24.93
CA GLN A 46 -15.66 11.72 -25.00
C GLN A 46 -15.71 10.19 -25.01
N ALA A 47 -14.83 9.53 -25.76
CA ALA A 47 -14.69 8.07 -25.81
C ALA A 47 -14.32 7.52 -24.42
N TRP A 48 -13.29 8.09 -23.79
CA TRP A 48 -12.85 7.72 -22.44
C TRP A 48 -13.95 7.88 -21.38
N ARG A 49 -14.71 8.99 -21.43
CA ARG A 49 -15.89 9.18 -20.56
C ARG A 49 -17.03 8.21 -20.84
N GLY A 50 -17.14 7.71 -22.07
CA GLY A 50 -18.12 6.69 -22.43
C GLY A 50 -17.75 5.36 -21.80
N GLU A 51 -16.48 4.96 -21.94
CA GLU A 51 -15.93 3.74 -21.36
C GLU A 51 -15.99 3.76 -19.82
N LEU A 52 -15.60 4.87 -19.18
CA LEU A 52 -15.72 5.00 -17.72
C LEU A 52 -17.17 4.85 -17.24
N ARG A 53 -18.15 5.41 -17.97
CA ARG A 53 -19.57 5.24 -17.65
C ARG A 53 -20.03 3.79 -17.82
N GLN A 54 -19.57 3.12 -18.87
CA GLN A 54 -19.89 1.71 -19.09
C GLN A 54 -19.30 0.84 -17.97
N ALA A 55 -18.02 1.04 -17.62
CA ALA A 55 -17.37 0.34 -16.52
C ALA A 55 -18.06 0.58 -15.17
N GLU A 56 -18.56 1.79 -14.93
CA GLU A 56 -19.34 2.12 -13.73
C GLU A 56 -20.72 1.45 -13.72
N LEU A 57 -21.41 1.38 -14.87
CA LEU A 57 -22.67 0.64 -15.02
C LEU A 57 -22.47 -0.86 -14.82
N ASP A 58 -21.45 -1.45 -15.43
CA ASP A 58 -21.11 -2.86 -15.28
C ASP A 58 -20.78 -3.18 -13.82
N ARG A 59 -20.01 -2.30 -13.15
CA ARG A 59 -19.74 -2.43 -11.71
C ARG A 59 -21.01 -2.33 -10.87
N ALA A 60 -21.91 -1.39 -11.16
CA ALA A 60 -23.18 -1.26 -10.44
C ALA A 60 -24.08 -2.49 -10.62
N HIS A 61 -24.09 -3.07 -11.82
CA HIS A 61 -24.77 -4.34 -12.10
C HIS A 61 -24.15 -5.48 -11.28
N GLN A 62 -22.82 -5.60 -11.26
CA GLN A 62 -22.10 -6.61 -10.48
C GLN A 62 -22.35 -6.50 -8.96
N LEU A 63 -22.42 -5.28 -8.42
CA LEU A 63 -22.77 -5.05 -7.01
C LEU A 63 -24.21 -5.49 -6.69
N THR A 64 -25.15 -5.22 -7.61
CA THR A 64 -26.55 -5.63 -7.46
C THR A 64 -26.69 -7.14 -7.55
N TRP A 65 -26.03 -7.76 -8.53
CA TRP A 65 -25.99 -9.20 -8.71
C TRP A 65 -25.37 -9.93 -7.50
N THR A 66 -24.26 -9.40 -6.98
CA THR A 66 -23.60 -9.95 -5.79
C THR A 66 -24.52 -9.88 -4.58
N ALA A 67 -25.19 -8.73 -4.35
CA ALA A 67 -26.15 -8.60 -3.26
C ALA A 67 -27.32 -9.58 -3.38
N ASN A 68 -27.92 -9.72 -4.56
CA ASN A 68 -29.01 -10.68 -4.79
C ASN A 68 -28.56 -12.13 -4.56
N SER A 69 -27.32 -12.45 -4.93
CA SER A 69 -26.75 -13.78 -4.72
C SER A 69 -26.52 -14.07 -3.23
N VAL A 70 -26.07 -13.07 -2.45
CA VAL A 70 -25.97 -13.16 -0.99
C VAL A 70 -27.34 -13.33 -0.33
N GLU A 71 -28.38 -12.62 -0.78
CA GLU A 71 -29.75 -12.81 -0.27
C GLU A 71 -30.30 -14.20 -0.61
N THR A 72 -29.99 -14.73 -1.80
CA THR A 72 -30.35 -16.10 -2.18
C THR A 72 -29.66 -17.12 -1.29
N PHE A 73 -28.37 -16.91 -1.00
CA PHE A 73 -27.62 -17.72 -0.03
C PHE A 73 -28.24 -17.64 1.38
N ARG A 74 -28.62 -16.45 1.85
CA ARG A 74 -29.30 -16.27 3.13
C ARG A 74 -30.64 -17.01 3.19
N ALA A 75 -31.44 -16.96 2.14
CA ALA A 75 -32.69 -17.73 2.06
C ALA A 75 -32.43 -19.25 2.16
N HIS A 76 -31.38 -19.76 1.51
CA HIS A 76 -30.96 -21.16 1.65
C HIS A 76 -30.51 -21.47 3.09
N SER A 77 -29.68 -20.63 3.70
CA SER A 77 -29.24 -20.77 5.09
C SER A 77 -30.41 -20.79 6.08
N LEU A 78 -31.39 -19.90 5.90
CA LEU A 78 -32.61 -19.86 6.72
C LEU A 78 -33.46 -21.13 6.57
N ALA A 79 -33.58 -21.65 5.35
CA ALA A 79 -34.30 -22.89 5.09
C ALA A 79 -33.61 -24.09 5.77
N VAL A 80 -32.28 -24.16 5.72
CA VAL A 80 -31.48 -25.18 6.41
C VAL A 80 -31.62 -25.05 7.92
N SER A 81 -31.51 -23.84 8.47
CA SER A 81 -31.68 -23.57 9.91
C SER A 81 -33.08 -23.98 10.42
N ARG A 82 -34.15 -23.66 9.66
CA ARG A 82 -35.51 -24.09 10.00
C ARG A 82 -35.65 -25.61 10.03
N ARG A 83 -35.06 -26.32 9.05
CA ARG A 83 -35.06 -27.79 9.02
C ARG A 83 -34.20 -28.40 10.12
N ALA A 84 -33.10 -27.75 10.49
CA ALA A 84 -32.24 -28.21 11.58
C ALA A 84 -32.95 -28.14 12.94
N ASN A 85 -33.88 -27.19 13.11
CA ASN A 85 -34.67 -27.00 14.32
C ASN A 85 -35.98 -27.80 14.33
N ASP A 86 -36.43 -28.34 13.19
CA ASP A 86 -37.64 -29.16 13.12
C ASP A 86 -37.37 -30.56 13.70
N PRO A 87 -38.05 -30.95 14.80
CA PRO A 87 -37.85 -32.26 15.43
C PRO A 87 -38.19 -33.42 14.51
N ASN A 88 -39.01 -33.22 13.48
CA ASN A 88 -39.42 -34.28 12.54
C ASN A 88 -38.38 -34.56 11.44
N VAL A 89 -37.32 -33.74 11.33
CA VAL A 89 -36.26 -33.93 10.36
C VAL A 89 -35.20 -34.86 10.94
N ASP A 90 -34.98 -35.99 10.26
CA ASP A 90 -33.95 -36.98 10.60
C ASP A 90 -32.52 -36.40 10.59
N HIS A 91 -31.65 -36.92 11.45
CA HIS A 91 -30.26 -36.48 11.62
C HIS A 91 -29.46 -36.56 10.32
N ASP A 92 -29.65 -37.62 9.53
CA ASP A 92 -28.97 -37.78 8.24
C ASP A 92 -29.33 -36.67 7.25
N ARG A 93 -30.59 -36.22 7.29
CA ARG A 93 -31.05 -35.10 6.45
C ARG A 93 -30.45 -33.78 6.93
N ARG A 94 -30.39 -33.55 8.25
CA ARG A 94 -29.73 -32.35 8.81
C ARG A 94 -28.25 -32.30 8.44
N TYR A 95 -27.56 -33.44 8.50
CA TYR A 95 -26.16 -33.54 8.09
C TYR A 95 -25.96 -33.21 6.61
N ARG A 96 -26.81 -33.77 5.73
CA ARG A 96 -26.78 -33.46 4.28
C ARG A 96 -27.09 -31.99 4.00
N ASP A 97 -28.07 -31.42 4.68
CA ASP A 97 -28.42 -29.99 4.57
C ASP A 97 -27.24 -29.09 5.02
N ALA A 98 -26.55 -29.46 6.11
CA ALA A 98 -25.37 -28.74 6.58
C ALA A 98 -24.20 -28.82 5.59
N GLN A 99 -23.94 -30.00 5.01
CA GLN A 99 -22.94 -30.15 3.95
C GLN A 99 -23.29 -29.35 2.70
N ALA A 100 -24.56 -29.35 2.28
CA ALA A 100 -25.04 -28.58 1.14
C ALA A 100 -24.87 -27.07 1.38
N LEU A 101 -25.15 -26.59 2.59
CA LEU A 101 -24.93 -25.20 2.98
C LEU A 101 -23.43 -24.83 2.94
N ALA A 102 -22.55 -25.69 3.45
CA ALA A 102 -21.11 -25.47 3.43
C ALA A 102 -20.55 -25.40 2.00
N ARG A 103 -21.00 -26.28 1.10
CA ARG A 103 -20.63 -26.21 -0.33
C ARG A 103 -21.13 -24.92 -0.98
N HIS A 104 -22.40 -24.56 -0.76
CA HIS A 104 -22.96 -23.31 -1.29
C HIS A 104 -22.22 -22.07 -0.77
N ARG A 105 -21.76 -22.08 0.49
CA ARG A 105 -20.94 -21.02 1.08
C ARG A 105 -19.62 -20.88 0.35
N ASN A 106 -18.91 -22.00 0.14
CA ASN A 106 -17.62 -22.02 -0.53
C ASN A 106 -17.74 -21.56 -1.99
N ASP A 107 -18.74 -22.07 -2.72
CA ASP A 107 -19.01 -21.67 -4.11
C ASP A 107 -19.31 -20.16 -4.21
N MET A 108 -20.07 -19.62 -3.25
CA MET A 108 -20.39 -18.20 -3.19
C MET A 108 -19.16 -17.35 -2.85
N ALA A 109 -18.35 -17.78 -1.88
CA ALA A 109 -17.11 -17.11 -1.53
C ALA A 109 -16.14 -17.08 -2.71
N GLU A 110 -15.96 -18.21 -3.42
CA GLU A 110 -15.12 -18.31 -4.61
C GLU A 110 -15.59 -17.37 -5.73
N ARG A 111 -16.90 -17.33 -6.01
CA ARG A 111 -17.49 -16.40 -7.00
C ARG A 111 -17.25 -14.93 -6.63
N VAL A 112 -17.38 -14.57 -5.35
CA VAL A 112 -17.11 -13.21 -4.87
C VAL A 112 -15.63 -12.86 -5.05
N LEU A 113 -14.74 -13.76 -4.66
CA LEU A 113 -13.29 -13.56 -4.72
C LEU A 113 -12.76 -13.43 -6.15
N ARG A 114 -13.32 -14.22 -7.09
CA ARG A 114 -12.94 -14.20 -8.51
C ARG A 114 -13.52 -13.03 -9.28
N ASN A 115 -14.46 -12.25 -8.72
CA ASN A 115 -15.08 -11.15 -9.45
C ASN A 115 -14.14 -9.92 -9.50
N PRO A 116 -13.55 -9.59 -10.66
CA PRO A 116 -12.56 -8.51 -10.77
C PRO A 116 -13.20 -7.11 -10.70
N ARG A 117 -14.54 -7.02 -10.81
CA ARG A 117 -15.27 -5.75 -10.79
C ARG A 117 -15.58 -5.27 -9.38
N LEU A 118 -15.45 -6.15 -8.38
CA LEU A 118 -15.56 -5.80 -6.98
C LEU A 118 -14.20 -5.37 -6.45
N THR A 119 -14.16 -4.24 -5.74
CA THR A 119 -12.97 -3.85 -4.98
C THR A 119 -12.74 -4.81 -3.82
N GLU A 120 -11.51 -4.92 -3.32
CA GLU A 120 -11.20 -5.80 -2.18
C GLU A 120 -12.06 -5.50 -0.94
N ILE A 121 -12.45 -4.25 -0.71
CA ILE A 121 -13.34 -3.88 0.39
C ILE A 121 -14.75 -4.42 0.14
N GLU A 122 -15.27 -4.31 -1.09
CA GLU A 122 -16.57 -4.86 -1.48
C GLU A 122 -16.60 -6.38 -1.41
N GLN A 123 -15.52 -7.04 -1.85
CA GLN A 123 -15.33 -8.49 -1.70
C GLN A 123 -15.36 -8.89 -0.22
N GLY A 124 -14.64 -8.16 0.65
CA GLY A 124 -14.64 -8.43 2.09
C GLY A 124 -16.00 -8.24 2.74
N ILE A 125 -16.72 -7.16 2.41
CA ILE A 125 -18.10 -6.92 2.89
C ILE A 125 -19.06 -8.03 2.41
N ALA A 126 -18.90 -8.52 1.18
CA ALA A 126 -19.71 -9.61 0.67
C ALA A 126 -19.42 -10.93 1.42
N LEU A 127 -18.14 -11.24 1.68
CA LEU A 127 -17.75 -12.40 2.50
C LEU A 127 -18.31 -12.31 3.93
N ASP A 128 -18.21 -11.14 4.56
CA ASP A 128 -18.77 -10.91 5.89
C ASP A 128 -20.29 -11.11 5.92
N GLN A 129 -21.01 -10.70 4.86
CA GLN A 129 -22.44 -10.97 4.75
C GLN A 129 -22.77 -12.45 4.52
N ILE A 130 -21.94 -13.20 3.80
CA ILE A 130 -22.10 -14.65 3.62
C ILE A 130 -21.90 -15.36 4.97
N ASP A 131 -20.89 -14.95 5.74
CA ASP A 131 -20.62 -15.48 7.08
C ASP A 131 -21.74 -15.11 8.05
N ALA A 132 -22.20 -13.86 8.04
CA ALA A 132 -23.35 -13.40 8.83
C ALA A 132 -24.64 -14.12 8.43
N ALA A 133 -24.87 -14.42 7.15
CA ALA A 133 -26.03 -15.19 6.70
C ALA A 133 -25.98 -16.65 7.18
N THR A 134 -24.79 -17.19 7.42
CA THR A 134 -24.61 -18.54 7.98
C THR A 134 -24.85 -18.54 9.48
N ALA A 135 -24.32 -17.56 10.21
CA ALA A 135 -24.46 -17.45 11.66
C ALA A 135 -25.85 -16.96 12.11
N PHE A 136 -26.41 -15.97 11.41
CA PHE A 136 -27.64 -15.28 11.78
C PHE A 136 -28.62 -15.18 10.59
N PRO A 137 -29.15 -16.31 10.09
CA PRO A 137 -29.95 -16.34 8.86
C PRO A 137 -31.29 -15.58 8.94
N HIS A 138 -31.79 -15.32 10.15
CA HIS A 138 -33.04 -14.59 10.37
C HIS A 138 -32.88 -13.07 10.31
N ILE A 139 -31.66 -12.55 10.45
CA ILE A 139 -31.38 -11.11 10.35
C ILE A 139 -31.21 -10.76 8.88
N SER A 140 -32.29 -10.24 8.27
CA SER A 140 -32.19 -9.59 6.98
C SER A 140 -31.69 -8.16 7.19
N HIS A 141 -30.69 -7.71 6.42
CA HIS A 141 -30.19 -6.33 6.49
C HIS A 141 -31.16 -5.28 5.91
N GLY A 142 -32.42 -5.65 5.68
CA GLY A 142 -33.44 -4.81 5.10
C GLY A 142 -33.09 -4.37 3.68
N HIS A 143 -33.78 -3.34 3.17
CA HIS A 143 -33.54 -2.83 1.81
C HIS A 143 -32.20 -2.10 1.63
N ARG A 144 -31.37 -2.03 2.67
CA ARG A 144 -30.07 -1.35 2.62
C ARG A 144 -28.98 -2.34 2.27
N ASN A 145 -28.68 -2.45 0.98
CA ASN A 145 -27.54 -3.21 0.48
C ASN A 145 -26.22 -2.71 1.11
N PRO A 146 -25.55 -3.50 1.98
CA PRO A 146 -24.35 -3.05 2.67
C PRO A 146 -23.18 -2.77 1.72
N LEU A 147 -23.18 -3.37 0.51
CA LEU A 147 -22.17 -3.10 -0.51
C LEU A 147 -22.20 -1.64 -0.98
N GLN A 148 -23.35 -0.96 -0.94
CA GLN A 148 -23.43 0.47 -1.27
C GLN A 148 -22.69 1.36 -0.25
N ARG A 149 -22.43 0.84 0.95
CA ARG A 149 -21.65 1.53 1.99
C ARG A 149 -20.15 1.31 1.86
N ALA A 150 -19.67 0.42 0.98
CA ALA A 150 -18.25 0.12 0.83
C ALA A 150 -17.39 1.39 0.61
N ARG A 151 -17.87 2.35 -0.18
CA ARG A 151 -17.21 3.65 -0.40
C ARG A 151 -17.05 4.53 0.85
N ARG A 152 -17.81 4.25 1.92
CA ARG A 152 -17.74 4.95 3.21
C ARG A 152 -16.80 4.26 4.19
N VAL A 153 -16.48 2.98 3.97
CA VAL A 153 -15.55 2.22 4.79
C VAL A 153 -14.14 2.74 4.53
N LYS A 154 -13.49 3.26 5.58
CA LYS A 154 -12.15 3.84 5.54
C LYS A 154 -11.34 3.37 6.76
N GLY A 155 -10.03 3.58 6.72
CA GLY A 155 -9.14 3.30 7.86
C GLY A 155 -9.08 1.80 8.22
N ILE A 156 -9.17 1.51 9.52
CA ILE A 156 -8.96 0.16 10.08
C ILE A 156 -9.97 -0.86 9.54
N GLU A 157 -11.23 -0.48 9.33
CA GLU A 157 -12.24 -1.39 8.78
C GLU A 157 -11.89 -1.81 7.34
N ALA A 158 -11.42 -0.88 6.51
CA ALA A 158 -10.99 -1.19 5.15
C ALA A 158 -9.82 -2.18 5.14
N LEU A 159 -8.87 -2.02 6.07
CA LEU A 159 -7.75 -2.97 6.24
C LEU A 159 -8.25 -4.34 6.69
N ARG A 160 -9.22 -4.39 7.62
CA ARG A 160 -9.84 -5.64 8.07
C ARG A 160 -10.48 -6.40 6.91
N TYR A 161 -11.27 -5.71 6.06
CA TYR A 161 -11.89 -6.35 4.90
C TYR A 161 -10.84 -6.83 3.87
N ARG A 162 -9.78 -6.06 3.62
CA ARG A 162 -8.67 -6.49 2.75
C ARG A 162 -7.95 -7.71 3.30
N ALA A 163 -7.66 -7.74 4.60
CA ALA A 163 -7.02 -8.89 5.25
C ALA A 163 -7.93 -10.13 5.22
N GLN A 164 -9.25 -9.96 5.38
CA GLN A 164 -10.22 -11.03 5.23
C GLN A 164 -10.21 -11.60 3.82
N VAL A 165 -10.24 -10.76 2.79
CA VAL A 165 -10.14 -11.20 1.38
C VAL A 165 -8.84 -11.91 1.10
N ALA A 166 -7.71 -11.41 1.61
CA ALA A 166 -6.41 -12.06 1.44
C ALA A 166 -6.41 -13.49 2.01
N ARG A 167 -6.87 -13.67 3.25
CA ARG A 167 -7.00 -15.00 3.87
C ARG A 167 -7.98 -15.90 3.14
N ALA A 168 -9.10 -15.34 2.66
CA ALA A 168 -10.10 -16.11 1.93
C ALA A 168 -9.59 -16.56 0.55
N ARG A 169 -8.77 -15.75 -0.13
CA ARG A 169 -8.09 -16.15 -1.38
C ARG A 169 -7.06 -17.25 -1.13
N GLU A 170 -6.24 -17.11 -0.10
CA GLU A 170 -5.27 -18.13 0.32
C GLU A 170 -5.97 -19.46 0.64
N ALA A 171 -7.04 -19.43 1.43
CA ALA A 171 -7.84 -20.62 1.74
C ALA A 171 -8.52 -21.24 0.51
N ALA A 172 -8.86 -20.44 -0.50
CA ALA A 172 -9.44 -20.90 -1.76
C ALA A 172 -8.40 -21.34 -2.80
N GLY A 173 -7.09 -21.26 -2.49
CA GLY A 173 -6.02 -21.52 -3.46
C GLY A 173 -6.02 -20.55 -4.64
N ILE A 174 -6.62 -19.36 -4.48
CA ILE A 174 -6.59 -18.31 -5.50
C ILE A 174 -5.31 -17.50 -5.25
N GLU A 175 -4.33 -17.66 -6.13
CA GLU A 175 -3.08 -16.90 -6.08
C GLU A 175 -3.36 -15.39 -6.09
N ARG A 176 -2.57 -14.65 -5.30
CA ARG A 176 -2.71 -13.20 -5.22
C ARG A 176 -2.11 -12.60 -6.50
N PRO A 177 -2.90 -11.91 -7.34
CA PRO A 177 -2.37 -11.31 -8.56
C PRO A 177 -1.25 -10.33 -8.21
N GLY A 178 -0.06 -10.54 -8.76
CA GLY A 178 1.13 -9.71 -8.55
C GLY A 178 1.98 -10.05 -7.32
N ARG A 179 1.71 -11.16 -6.63
CA ARG A 179 2.65 -11.74 -5.66
C ARG A 179 3.21 -13.06 -6.18
N GLU A 180 3.79 -13.04 -7.36
CA GLU A 180 4.84 -13.99 -7.73
C GLU A 180 6.06 -13.63 -6.88
N SER A 181 6.03 -14.09 -5.64
CA SER A 181 7.18 -14.12 -4.74
C SER A 181 7.59 -15.58 -4.67
N GLU A 182 7.88 -16.18 -5.82
CA GLU A 182 8.88 -17.23 -5.76
C GLU A 182 10.15 -16.55 -5.18
N PRO A 183 10.73 -17.12 -4.12
CA PRO A 183 11.87 -16.50 -3.46
C PRO A 183 12.96 -16.26 -4.51
N ILE A 184 13.58 -15.08 -4.45
CA ILE A 184 14.77 -14.79 -5.25
C ILE A 184 15.77 -15.90 -4.95
N ARG A 185 16.11 -16.68 -5.97
CA ARG A 185 16.95 -17.85 -5.83
C ARG A 185 18.30 -17.68 -6.50
N TYR A 186 18.39 -16.90 -7.58
CA TYR A 186 19.63 -16.78 -8.33
C TYR A 186 20.21 -15.37 -8.27
N THR A 187 21.53 -15.27 -8.22
CA THR A 187 22.26 -14.01 -8.35
C THR A 187 23.21 -14.10 -9.53
N ALA A 188 23.16 -13.12 -10.43
CA ALA A 188 24.01 -13.04 -11.61
C ALA A 188 24.96 -11.84 -11.51
N THR A 189 26.22 -12.06 -11.88
CA THR A 189 27.28 -11.06 -11.90
C THR A 189 27.95 -11.07 -13.25
N VAL A 190 28.20 -9.89 -13.79
CA VAL A 190 29.11 -9.68 -14.93
C VAL A 190 30.31 -8.90 -14.40
N ALA A 191 31.50 -9.22 -14.86
CA ALA A 191 32.73 -8.49 -14.55
C ALA A 191 33.58 -8.35 -15.82
N SER A 192 34.41 -7.32 -15.89
CA SER A 192 35.27 -7.07 -17.05
C SER A 192 36.70 -6.74 -16.65
N GLN A 193 37.66 -7.16 -17.45
CA GLN A 193 39.08 -6.92 -17.25
C GLN A 193 39.68 -6.37 -18.54
N ALA A 194 40.27 -5.17 -18.48
CA ALA A 194 41.03 -4.62 -19.60
C ALA A 194 42.38 -5.34 -19.76
N GLN A 195 42.88 -5.45 -20.99
CA GLN A 195 44.17 -6.08 -21.26
C GLN A 195 45.31 -5.41 -20.47
N GLY A 196 46.10 -6.22 -19.78
CA GLY A 196 47.20 -5.75 -18.94
C GLY A 196 46.78 -5.27 -17.54
N SER A 197 45.48 -5.15 -17.27
CA SER A 197 44.98 -4.97 -15.90
C SER A 197 44.92 -6.31 -15.19
N SER A 198 45.50 -6.41 -13.99
CA SER A 198 45.28 -7.54 -13.08
C SER A 198 43.93 -7.45 -12.36
N MET A 199 43.25 -6.31 -12.44
CA MET A 199 42.04 -6.01 -11.69
C MET A 199 40.79 -6.21 -12.56
N TRP A 200 39.84 -7.00 -12.03
CA TRP A 200 38.49 -7.10 -12.56
C TRP A 200 37.68 -5.88 -12.09
N LEU A 201 37.14 -5.13 -13.04
CA LEU A 201 36.13 -4.12 -12.79
C LEU A 201 34.79 -4.85 -12.67
N ALA A 202 34.35 -5.01 -11.42
CA ALA A 202 33.04 -5.57 -11.11
C ALA A 202 31.94 -4.68 -11.71
N GLN A 203 31.09 -5.29 -12.52
CA GLN A 203 29.93 -4.70 -13.18
C GLN A 203 28.66 -5.09 -12.36
N PRO A 204 27.44 -4.63 -12.70
CA PRO A 204 26.28 -4.78 -11.81
C PRO A 204 26.01 -6.23 -11.42
N THR A 205 25.56 -6.44 -10.18
CA THR A 205 25.03 -7.71 -9.68
C THR A 205 23.51 -7.63 -9.67
N ARG A 206 22.81 -8.67 -10.15
CA ARG A 206 21.34 -8.70 -10.18
C ARG A 206 20.79 -10.03 -9.69
N ARG A 207 19.58 -10.00 -9.13
CA ARG A 207 18.88 -11.11 -8.48
C ARG A 207 17.69 -11.57 -9.32
N PHE A 208 17.44 -12.87 -9.39
CA PHE A 208 16.44 -13.52 -10.25
C PHE A 208 15.73 -14.65 -9.52
N VAL A 209 14.50 -14.93 -9.93
CA VAL A 209 13.74 -16.09 -9.46
C VAL A 209 14.21 -17.36 -10.18
N THR A 210 14.53 -17.25 -11.46
CA THR A 210 14.89 -18.38 -12.31
C THR A 210 16.34 -18.33 -12.79
N GLU A 211 16.96 -19.49 -12.98
CA GLU A 211 18.29 -19.59 -13.59
C GLU A 211 18.26 -19.01 -15.01
N GLN A 212 17.18 -19.27 -15.76
CA GLN A 212 17.02 -18.76 -17.10
C GLN A 212 17.01 -17.22 -17.13
N GLY A 213 16.29 -16.57 -16.20
CA GLY A 213 16.29 -15.11 -16.10
C GLY A 213 17.66 -14.52 -15.77
N ALA A 214 18.43 -15.19 -14.90
CA ALA A 214 19.82 -14.82 -14.61
C ALA A 214 20.70 -14.88 -15.86
N VAL A 215 20.61 -15.97 -16.62
CA VAL A 215 21.41 -16.20 -17.84
C VAL A 215 20.98 -15.25 -18.97
N ASP A 216 19.69 -15.03 -19.18
CA ASP A 216 19.16 -14.11 -20.20
C ASP A 216 19.54 -12.65 -19.90
N TRP A 217 19.62 -12.28 -18.62
CA TRP A 217 20.12 -10.97 -18.23
C TRP A 217 21.62 -10.83 -18.49
N MET A 218 22.45 -11.81 -18.10
CA MET A 218 23.89 -11.78 -18.39
C MET A 218 24.14 -11.71 -19.90
N HIS A 219 23.41 -12.50 -20.69
CA HIS A 219 23.51 -12.49 -22.16
C HIS A 219 23.23 -11.10 -22.73
N ARG A 220 22.14 -10.44 -22.28
CA ARG A 220 21.83 -9.06 -22.70
C ARG A 220 22.91 -8.07 -22.28
N GLN A 221 23.39 -8.12 -21.03
CA GLN A 221 24.45 -7.22 -20.58
C GLN A 221 25.73 -7.36 -21.41
N VAL A 222 26.14 -8.59 -21.71
CA VAL A 222 27.32 -8.83 -22.57
C VAL A 222 27.05 -8.40 -24.02
N ALA A 223 25.83 -8.59 -24.54
CA ALA A 223 25.49 -8.23 -25.92
C ALA A 223 25.30 -6.72 -26.14
N ASP A 224 24.73 -6.01 -25.18
CA ASP A 224 24.35 -4.60 -25.30
C ASP A 224 25.50 -3.65 -24.91
N THR A 225 26.49 -4.13 -24.18
CA THR A 225 27.67 -3.34 -23.78
C THR A 225 28.70 -3.28 -24.92
N HIS A 226 29.23 -2.09 -25.19
CA HIS A 226 30.30 -1.92 -26.16
C HIS A 226 31.66 -2.25 -25.51
N TRP A 227 32.25 -3.37 -25.90
CA TRP A 227 33.52 -3.85 -25.35
C TRP A 227 34.70 -3.49 -26.26
N HIS A 228 35.86 -3.20 -25.67
CA HIS A 228 37.10 -3.10 -26.45
C HIS A 228 37.56 -4.50 -26.89
N ASN A 229 38.29 -4.57 -28.01
CA ASN A 229 38.76 -5.83 -28.60
C ASN A 229 39.61 -6.69 -27.64
N ASP A 230 40.25 -6.02 -26.68
CA ASP A 230 41.15 -6.67 -25.72
C ASP A 230 40.53 -6.82 -24.32
N THR A 231 39.23 -6.53 -24.17
CA THR A 231 38.51 -6.77 -22.92
C THR A 231 38.23 -8.27 -22.74
N ARG A 232 38.45 -8.77 -21.52
CA ARG A 232 37.95 -10.08 -21.06
C ARG A 232 36.73 -9.85 -20.19
N VAL A 233 35.75 -10.74 -20.30
CA VAL A 233 34.50 -10.71 -19.53
C VAL A 233 34.42 -12.01 -18.75
N GLN A 234 34.04 -11.90 -17.48
CA GLN A 234 33.71 -13.02 -16.60
C GLN A 234 32.23 -12.88 -16.24
N VAL A 235 31.49 -13.98 -16.32
CA VAL A 235 30.08 -14.04 -15.93
C VAL A 235 29.89 -15.19 -14.96
N GLU A 236 29.10 -14.96 -13.92
CA GLU A 236 28.77 -15.98 -12.93
C GLU A 236 27.30 -15.86 -12.55
N ALA A 237 26.60 -16.99 -12.48
CA ALA A 237 25.31 -17.12 -11.81
C ALA A 237 25.44 -18.06 -10.62
N TRP A 238 24.89 -17.66 -9.50
CA TRP A 238 24.93 -18.36 -8.22
C TRP A 238 23.51 -18.71 -7.80
N ASP A 239 23.31 -19.93 -7.27
CA ASP A 239 22.11 -20.27 -6.51
C ASP A 239 22.31 -19.81 -5.06
N LEU A 240 21.37 -19.04 -4.52
CA LEU A 240 21.41 -18.54 -3.15
C LEU A 240 21.17 -19.64 -2.13
N ASP A 241 20.49 -20.72 -2.52
CA ASP A 241 20.32 -21.91 -1.68
C ASP A 241 21.58 -22.81 -1.69
N ASP A 242 22.36 -22.76 -2.78
CA ASP A 242 23.63 -23.48 -2.92
C ASP A 242 24.77 -22.56 -3.35
N THR A 243 25.42 -21.95 -2.34
CA THR A 243 26.55 -21.05 -2.53
C THR A 243 27.90 -21.77 -2.63
N THR A 244 27.92 -23.10 -2.81
CA THR A 244 29.18 -23.85 -2.85
C THR A 244 29.92 -23.70 -4.18
N ALA A 245 29.19 -23.50 -5.27
CA ALA A 245 29.73 -23.24 -6.60
C ALA A 245 28.73 -22.44 -7.45
N PRO A 246 29.20 -21.62 -8.41
CA PRO A 246 28.31 -20.99 -9.36
C PRO A 246 27.64 -22.06 -10.23
N ILE A 247 26.33 -21.95 -10.42
CA ILE A 247 25.57 -22.82 -11.33
C ILE A 247 26.00 -22.65 -12.80
N TYR A 248 26.50 -21.45 -13.13
CA TYR A 248 27.08 -21.14 -14.42
C TYR A 248 28.24 -20.16 -14.20
N ALA A 249 29.40 -20.48 -14.77
CA ALA A 249 30.53 -19.56 -14.81
C ALA A 249 31.24 -19.68 -16.16
N ASP A 250 31.58 -18.54 -16.77
CA ASP A 250 32.35 -18.50 -18.00
C ASP A 250 33.24 -17.24 -18.05
N GLU A 251 34.37 -17.35 -18.71
CA GLU A 251 35.37 -16.28 -18.81
C GLU A 251 36.03 -16.28 -20.19
N GLY A 252 36.06 -15.13 -20.86
CA GLY A 252 36.68 -15.05 -22.17
C GLY A 252 36.51 -13.72 -22.87
N ARG A 253 36.66 -13.73 -24.20
CA ARG A 253 36.30 -12.58 -25.02
C ARG A 253 34.78 -12.41 -25.03
N PRO A 254 34.24 -11.18 -25.06
CA PRO A 254 32.81 -10.92 -25.04
C PRO A 254 32.01 -11.75 -26.06
N ASP A 255 32.52 -11.88 -27.29
CA ASP A 255 31.85 -12.67 -28.35
C ASP A 255 31.76 -14.17 -28.02
N THR A 256 32.79 -14.72 -27.40
CA THR A 256 32.82 -16.13 -26.98
C THR A 256 31.86 -16.37 -25.84
N VAL A 257 31.92 -15.53 -24.79
CA VAL A 257 31.04 -15.61 -23.63
C VAL A 257 29.58 -15.43 -24.04
N ARG A 258 29.30 -14.50 -24.96
CA ARG A 258 27.96 -14.31 -25.54
C ARG A 258 27.47 -15.57 -26.24
N GLY A 259 28.33 -16.23 -27.03
CA GLY A 259 27.99 -17.49 -27.69
C GLY A 259 27.67 -18.62 -26.71
N HIS A 260 28.45 -18.76 -25.64
CA HIS A 260 28.20 -19.75 -24.59
C HIS A 260 26.93 -19.45 -23.80
N LEU A 261 26.68 -18.20 -23.42
CA LEU A 261 25.44 -17.78 -22.76
C LEU A 261 24.21 -18.05 -23.62
N ALA A 262 24.27 -17.79 -24.93
CA ALA A 262 23.17 -18.06 -25.86
C ALA A 262 22.89 -19.57 -26.00
N ALA A 263 23.94 -20.40 -26.01
CA ALA A 263 23.83 -21.85 -26.02
C ALA A 263 23.20 -22.36 -24.70
N HIS A 264 23.69 -21.88 -23.55
CA HIS A 264 23.15 -22.26 -22.23
C HIS A 264 21.69 -21.83 -22.06
N ALA A 265 21.34 -20.61 -22.48
CA ALA A 265 19.95 -20.15 -22.50
C ALA A 265 19.04 -21.02 -23.39
N THR A 266 19.58 -21.63 -24.45
CA THR A 266 18.83 -22.55 -25.32
C THR A 266 18.66 -23.92 -24.64
N ASP A 267 19.70 -24.44 -24.02
CA ASP A 267 19.64 -25.68 -23.24
C ASP A 267 18.66 -25.59 -22.06
N LEU A 268 18.65 -24.47 -21.32
CA LEU A 268 17.66 -24.23 -20.26
C LEU A 268 16.21 -24.23 -20.77
N ARG A 269 15.98 -23.66 -21.97
CA ARG A 269 14.66 -23.71 -22.63
C ARG A 269 14.27 -25.13 -23.04
N GLU A 270 15.22 -25.93 -23.53
CA GLU A 270 14.97 -27.32 -23.94
C GLU A 270 14.73 -28.25 -22.74
N ARG A 271 15.36 -28.01 -21.60
CA ARG A 271 15.15 -28.76 -20.35
C ARG A 271 13.79 -28.49 -19.68
N GLY A 272 12.97 -27.62 -20.25
CA GLY A 272 11.61 -27.36 -19.78
C GLY A 272 11.56 -26.45 -18.55
N ALA A 273 12.57 -25.58 -18.36
CA ALA A 273 12.39 -24.41 -17.51
C ALA A 273 11.16 -23.66 -18.06
N ARG A 274 10.08 -23.60 -17.27
CA ARG A 274 8.80 -23.04 -17.73
C ARG A 274 9.03 -21.61 -18.21
N PRO A 275 8.84 -21.31 -19.51
CA PRO A 275 9.05 -19.96 -20.03
C PRO A 275 7.97 -18.97 -19.57
N GLU A 276 6.94 -19.43 -18.85
CA GLU A 276 5.81 -18.62 -18.40
C GLU A 276 6.12 -17.75 -17.17
N LEU A 277 7.15 -18.07 -16.39
CA LEU A 277 7.72 -17.17 -15.39
C LEU A 277 8.76 -16.28 -16.08
N ALA A 278 8.32 -15.49 -17.06
CA ALA A 278 9.16 -14.44 -17.61
C ALA A 278 9.40 -13.43 -16.50
N ASP A 279 10.62 -13.42 -15.94
CA ASP A 279 11.08 -12.48 -14.91
C ASP A 279 10.84 -11.02 -15.38
N GLY A 280 9.64 -10.50 -15.09
CA GLY A 280 9.42 -9.06 -15.00
C GLY A 280 10.35 -8.54 -13.92
N GLU A 281 10.96 -7.37 -14.12
CA GLU A 281 11.92 -6.80 -13.17
C GLU A 281 11.38 -6.88 -11.73
N VAL A 282 11.82 -7.88 -10.97
CA VAL A 282 11.53 -7.98 -9.55
C VAL A 282 12.37 -6.90 -8.90
N ASN A 283 11.76 -5.74 -8.75
CA ASN A 283 12.31 -4.61 -8.03
C ASN A 283 12.33 -5.04 -6.55
N ASP A 284 13.50 -5.53 -6.10
CA ASP A 284 13.71 -6.15 -4.79
C ASP A 284 12.99 -5.39 -3.66
N PRO A 285 11.82 -5.86 -3.18
CA PRO A 285 11.07 -5.18 -2.15
C PRO A 285 11.74 -5.36 -0.77
N TRP A 286 12.62 -6.34 -0.61
CA TRP A 286 13.32 -6.63 0.64
C TRP A 286 14.48 -5.66 0.90
N ARG A 287 15.02 -5.01 -0.14
CA ARG A 287 15.94 -3.87 0.03
C ARG A 287 15.24 -2.65 0.66
N ARG A 288 13.90 -2.55 0.61
CA ARG A 288 13.12 -1.51 1.33
C ARG A 288 12.77 -1.94 2.75
N ASP A 289 12.40 -3.20 2.97
CA ASP A 289 11.88 -3.64 4.28
C ASP A 289 12.99 -3.97 5.30
N GLU A 290 14.15 -4.49 4.89
CA GLU A 290 15.31 -4.63 5.81
C GLU A 290 15.93 -3.26 6.17
N GLN A 291 15.80 -2.26 5.30
CA GLN A 291 16.14 -0.87 5.66
C GLN A 291 15.13 -0.25 6.64
N ALA A 292 13.87 -0.71 6.69
CA ALA A 292 12.81 -0.11 7.51
C ALA A 292 12.85 -0.53 8.99
N VAL A 293 13.42 -1.70 9.32
CA VAL A 293 13.52 -2.17 10.72
C VAL A 293 14.67 -1.49 11.49
N GLY A 294 15.52 -0.72 10.82
CA GLY A 294 16.62 0.04 11.42
C GLY A 294 16.78 1.49 10.94
N ARG A 295 15.98 1.97 9.98
CA ARG A 295 16.00 3.40 9.62
C ARG A 295 15.28 4.21 10.69
N GLU A 296 16.00 5.16 11.27
CA GLU A 296 15.38 6.33 11.87
C GLU A 296 14.36 6.89 10.85
N PRO A 297 13.09 7.11 11.25
CA PRO A 297 12.10 7.74 10.40
C PRO A 297 12.67 9.00 9.73
N GLU A 298 12.42 9.19 8.42
CA GLU A 298 12.94 10.36 7.67
C GLU A 298 12.54 11.71 8.28
N TRP A 299 11.48 11.75 9.10
CA TRP A 299 11.11 12.97 9.80
C TRP A 299 12.08 13.36 10.92
N ILE A 300 12.89 12.42 11.44
CA ILE A 300 13.91 12.67 12.47
C ILE A 300 15.04 13.53 11.91
N THR A 301 15.45 13.30 10.66
CA THR A 301 16.42 14.14 9.95
C THR A 301 15.81 15.46 9.47
N GLN A 302 14.48 15.61 9.54
CA GLN A 302 13.72 16.81 9.15
C GLN A 302 12.99 17.46 10.32
N LEU A 303 13.61 17.42 11.50
CA LEU A 303 13.08 18.01 12.72
C LEU A 303 13.19 19.55 12.67
N THR A 304 12.08 20.21 12.34
CA THR A 304 11.98 21.67 12.46
C THR A 304 12.04 22.09 13.94
N PRO A 305 12.42 23.35 14.27
CA PRO A 305 12.45 23.82 15.66
C PRO A 305 11.13 23.59 16.42
N ASP A 306 9.99 23.79 15.75
CA ASP A 306 8.67 23.53 16.32
C ASP A 306 8.42 22.04 16.60
N ARG A 307 8.92 21.14 15.75
CA ARG A 307 8.86 19.69 15.96
C ARG A 307 9.75 19.27 17.13
N ILE A 308 10.95 19.84 17.22
CA ILE A 308 11.88 19.57 18.33
C ILE A 308 11.24 19.94 19.66
N ALA A 309 10.65 21.14 19.76
CA ALA A 309 9.96 21.58 20.96
C ALA A 309 8.78 20.65 21.33
N ALA A 310 7.95 20.28 20.34
CA ALA A 310 6.82 19.38 20.58
C ALA A 310 7.23 17.95 20.98
N VAL A 311 8.34 17.43 20.45
CA VAL A 311 8.92 16.14 20.88
C VAL A 311 9.40 16.24 22.33
N GLN A 312 10.10 17.32 22.69
CA GLN A 312 10.57 17.57 24.06
C GLN A 312 9.40 17.66 25.05
N ASP A 313 8.33 18.37 24.72
CA ASP A 313 7.12 18.47 25.54
C ASP A 313 6.50 17.08 25.80
N LEU A 314 6.44 16.23 24.77
CA LEU A 314 5.95 14.85 24.90
C LEU A 314 6.86 14.00 25.78
N ARG A 315 8.19 14.09 25.60
CA ARG A 315 9.18 13.37 26.42
C ARG A 315 9.10 13.79 27.89
N ASP A 316 8.95 15.08 28.17
CA ASP A 316 8.80 15.62 29.51
C ASP A 316 7.50 15.14 30.16
N ALA A 317 6.39 15.14 29.43
CA ALA A 317 5.11 14.60 29.91
C ALA A 317 5.23 13.10 30.25
N GLN A 318 5.85 12.30 29.38
CA GLN A 318 6.10 10.87 29.61
C GLN A 318 7.03 10.62 30.81
N ARG A 319 8.06 11.45 30.99
CA ARG A 319 8.96 11.36 32.13
C ARG A 319 8.22 11.62 33.44
N ARG A 320 7.43 12.70 33.50
CA ARG A 320 6.57 13.00 34.67
C ARG A 320 5.59 11.88 34.95
N TRP A 321 4.99 11.29 33.91
CA TRP A 321 4.12 10.12 34.06
C TRP A 321 4.87 8.95 34.70
N THR A 322 6.03 8.58 34.16
CA THR A 322 6.83 7.44 34.64
C THR A 322 7.30 7.63 36.09
N GLU A 323 7.73 8.83 36.45
CA GLU A 323 8.22 9.15 37.79
C GLU A 323 7.10 9.26 38.84
N GLN A 324 5.96 9.85 38.48
CA GLN A 324 4.93 10.21 39.45
C GLN A 324 3.78 9.21 39.52
N SER A 325 3.48 8.46 38.44
CA SER A 325 2.35 7.53 38.41
C SER A 325 2.37 6.45 39.49
N PRO A 326 3.53 5.88 39.93
CA PRO A 326 3.53 4.81 40.93
C PRO A 326 3.03 5.26 42.31
N THR A 327 3.08 6.58 42.59
CA THR A 327 2.72 7.16 43.89
C THR A 327 1.62 8.21 43.81
N ALA A 328 1.06 8.45 42.62
CA ALA A 328 0.08 9.48 42.37
C ALA A 328 -1.32 9.08 42.88
N SER A 329 -2.08 10.05 43.38
CA SER A 329 -3.52 9.87 43.63
C SER A 329 -4.29 9.67 42.30
N PRO A 330 -5.52 9.11 42.33
CA PRO A 330 -6.32 8.92 41.11
C PRO A 330 -6.52 10.20 40.28
N ASP A 331 -6.85 11.32 40.91
CA ASP A 331 -6.99 12.60 40.22
C ASP A 331 -5.68 13.06 39.57
N ARG A 332 -4.56 12.77 40.24
CA ARG A 332 -3.23 13.10 39.71
C ARG A 332 -2.86 12.20 38.52
N LEU A 333 -3.27 10.93 38.54
CA LEU A 333 -3.12 10.04 37.38
C LEU A 333 -3.90 10.56 36.17
N VAL A 334 -5.13 11.04 36.34
CA VAL A 334 -5.90 11.64 35.23
C VAL A 334 -5.16 12.85 34.66
N GLN A 335 -4.65 13.75 35.51
CA GLN A 335 -3.88 14.92 35.06
C GLN A 335 -2.60 14.54 34.29
N LEU A 336 -1.87 13.53 34.75
CA LEU A 336 -0.66 13.06 34.07
C LEU A 336 -1.00 12.43 32.71
N ALA A 337 -2.15 11.74 32.60
CA ALA A 337 -2.62 11.12 31.35
C ALA A 337 -3.03 12.20 30.34
N ASP A 338 -3.78 13.21 30.80
CA ASP A 338 -4.19 14.34 29.98
C ASP A 338 -2.98 15.13 29.50
N SER A 339 -1.97 15.34 30.36
CA SER A 339 -0.71 15.98 29.95
C SER A 339 0.02 15.21 28.85
N CYS A 340 0.06 13.88 28.90
CA CYS A 340 0.66 13.08 27.83
C CYS A 340 -0.17 13.15 26.53
N ARG A 341 -1.50 13.14 26.66
CA ARG A 341 -2.42 13.26 25.52
C ARG A 341 -2.30 14.61 24.82
N ASP A 342 -2.22 15.69 25.59
CA ASP A 342 -2.09 17.06 25.07
C ASP A 342 -0.75 17.26 24.38
N ALA A 343 0.35 16.75 24.97
CA ALA A 343 1.66 16.79 24.33
C ALA A 343 1.71 15.96 23.02
N GLY A 344 1.08 14.78 23.01
CA GLY A 344 0.96 13.97 21.79
C GLY A 344 0.13 14.66 20.69
N ASN A 345 -0.95 15.36 21.07
CA ASN A 345 -1.71 16.20 20.14
C ASN A 345 -0.92 17.42 19.66
N GLY A 346 -0.08 18.02 20.51
CA GLY A 346 0.86 19.08 20.15
C GLY A 346 1.82 18.62 19.07
N LEU A 347 2.42 17.45 19.25
CA LEU A 347 3.29 16.82 18.25
C LEU A 347 2.55 16.50 16.95
N ARG A 348 1.27 16.12 16.98
CA ARG A 348 0.49 15.91 15.76
C ARG A 348 0.25 17.20 14.97
N LYS A 349 0.12 18.35 15.65
CA LYS A 349 -0.11 19.65 14.99
C LYS A 349 1.10 20.11 14.16
N THR A 350 2.29 19.56 14.39
CA THR A 350 3.49 19.82 13.56
C THR A 350 3.53 18.98 12.27
N GLY A 351 2.44 18.25 11.98
CA GLY A 351 2.25 17.48 10.76
C GLY A 351 2.70 16.02 10.83
N LEU A 352 3.12 15.54 12.02
CA LEU A 352 3.49 14.14 12.23
C LEU A 352 2.25 13.24 12.35
N SER A 353 2.36 12.02 11.84
CA SER A 353 1.30 11.01 11.93
C SER A 353 1.24 10.37 13.32
N TRP A 354 0.18 9.61 13.61
CA TRP A 354 0.09 8.87 14.88
C TRP A 354 1.13 7.76 15.00
N ASP A 355 1.57 7.19 13.87
CA ASP A 355 2.64 6.19 13.87
C ASP A 355 3.98 6.83 14.23
N ASP A 356 4.22 8.07 13.80
CA ASP A 356 5.41 8.84 14.20
C ASP A 356 5.38 9.20 15.68
N VAL A 357 4.23 9.67 16.19
CA VAL A 357 4.04 9.97 17.63
C VAL A 357 4.27 8.69 18.44
N ARG A 358 3.75 7.56 17.98
CA ARG A 358 3.94 6.26 18.64
C ARG A 358 5.41 5.82 18.60
N TRP A 359 6.10 6.04 17.49
CA TRP A 359 7.51 5.73 17.38
C TRP A 359 8.33 6.51 18.42
N VAL A 360 8.05 7.82 18.57
CA VAL A 360 8.67 8.68 19.61
C VAL A 360 8.43 8.13 21.01
N THR A 361 7.22 7.63 21.28
CA THR A 361 6.90 7.07 22.59
C THR A 361 7.58 5.73 22.85
N ASP A 362 7.76 4.91 21.81
CA ASP A 362 8.29 3.55 21.92
C ASP A 362 9.83 3.52 21.89
N HIS A 363 10.49 4.56 21.37
CA HIS A 363 11.96 4.64 21.20
C HIS A 363 12.60 5.83 21.91
N PRO A 364 12.41 5.96 23.24
CA PRO A 364 12.82 7.14 24.00
C PRO A 364 14.33 7.44 23.94
N ALA A 365 15.15 6.39 23.97
CA ALA A 365 16.61 6.52 23.98
C ALA A 365 17.18 6.96 22.61
N GLN A 366 16.55 6.55 21.51
CA GLN A 366 16.97 6.93 20.16
C GLN A 366 16.64 8.40 19.91
N ILE A 367 15.43 8.84 20.25
CA ILE A 367 15.05 10.26 20.20
C ILE A 367 15.97 11.14 21.02
N ASP A 368 16.31 10.74 22.25
CA ASP A 368 17.21 11.53 23.10
C ASP A 368 18.61 11.64 22.45
N GLN A 369 19.09 10.59 21.77
CA GLN A 369 20.35 10.64 21.01
C GLN A 369 20.25 11.56 19.80
N SER A 370 19.19 11.48 19.00
CA SER A 370 19.01 12.34 17.83
C SER A 370 18.84 13.81 18.23
N LEU A 371 18.15 14.10 19.34
CA LEU A 371 18.02 15.47 19.87
C LEU A 371 19.36 16.05 20.36
N VAL A 372 20.20 15.24 20.99
CA VAL A 372 21.56 15.65 21.38
C VAL A 372 22.44 15.87 20.15
N ALA A 373 22.35 15.00 19.14
CA ALA A 373 23.06 15.14 17.88
C ALA A 373 22.67 16.43 17.14
N LEU A 374 21.36 16.70 17.02
CA LEU A 374 20.85 17.93 16.38
C LEU A 374 21.22 19.20 17.16
N GLY A 375 21.26 19.15 18.50
CA GLY A 375 21.75 20.26 19.32
C GLY A 375 23.26 20.51 19.15
N ALA A 376 24.05 19.44 18.98
CA ALA A 376 25.47 19.53 18.69
C ALA A 376 25.73 20.03 17.25
N GLU A 377 24.87 19.66 16.30
CA GLU A 377 24.95 20.07 14.90
C GLU A 377 24.52 21.55 14.71
N GLN A 378 23.48 22.03 15.41
CA GLN A 378 23.11 23.45 15.44
C GLN A 378 24.15 24.36 16.10
N THR A 379 25.01 23.80 16.96
CA THR A 379 26.11 24.55 17.60
C THR A 379 27.44 24.40 16.85
N ARG A 380 27.50 23.56 15.81
CA ARG A 380 28.64 23.46 14.92
C ARG A 380 28.60 24.67 13.98
N PRO A 381 29.63 25.54 13.95
CA PRO A 381 29.68 26.62 12.97
C PRO A 381 29.59 26.02 11.56
N ASP A 382 28.92 26.71 10.63
CA ASP A 382 28.54 26.37 9.23
C ASP A 382 29.65 25.83 8.29
N GLN A 383 30.78 25.39 8.82
CA GLN A 383 32.00 25.03 8.14
C GLN A 383 32.02 23.61 7.53
N GLU A 384 31.00 22.78 7.78
CA GLU A 384 30.89 21.43 7.19
C GLU A 384 29.91 21.35 5.99
N ARG A 385 29.25 22.46 5.63
CA ARG A 385 28.45 22.57 4.41
C ARG A 385 29.26 23.01 3.18
N THR A 386 30.58 23.11 3.31
CA THR A 386 31.48 23.66 2.31
C THR A 386 32.28 22.61 1.55
N ASP A 387 31.83 21.36 1.43
CA ASP A 387 32.51 20.35 0.60
C ASP A 387 31.61 19.92 -0.56
N LEU A 388 31.09 20.91 -1.31
CA LEU A 388 30.17 20.72 -2.43
C LEU A 388 30.82 20.03 -3.64
N TYR A 389 32.14 20.11 -3.80
CA TYR A 389 32.82 19.56 -4.96
C TYR A 389 33.93 18.59 -4.56
N SER A 390 34.13 17.53 -5.34
CA SER A 390 35.32 16.68 -5.24
C SER A 390 36.05 16.60 -6.56
N SER A 391 37.38 16.58 -6.52
CA SER A 391 38.24 16.38 -7.69
C SER A 391 39.15 15.18 -7.46
N THR A 392 39.34 14.36 -8.49
CA THR A 392 40.24 13.21 -8.49
C THR A 392 41.13 13.24 -9.74
N ILE A 393 42.43 13.00 -9.57
CA ILE A 393 43.41 12.87 -10.63
C ILE A 393 44.15 11.53 -10.52
N SER A 394 44.23 10.81 -11.63
CA SER A 394 44.82 9.48 -11.74
C SER A 394 45.90 9.48 -12.81
N TRP A 395 47.10 8.99 -12.50
CA TRP A 395 48.21 8.89 -13.47
C TRP A 395 49.19 7.78 -13.12
N LEU A 396 49.97 7.31 -14.10
CA LEU A 396 51.10 6.39 -13.89
C LEU A 396 52.40 7.20 -13.72
N PRO A 397 53.07 7.22 -12.56
CA PRO A 397 54.32 7.96 -12.38
C PRO A 397 55.46 7.41 -13.26
N GLU A 398 56.40 8.27 -13.64
CA GLU A 398 57.61 7.86 -14.35
C GLU A 398 58.45 6.88 -13.50
N GLY A 399 58.70 5.68 -14.04
CA GLY A 399 59.49 4.63 -13.37
C GLY A 399 58.69 3.72 -12.43
N GLU A 400 57.38 3.94 -12.27
CA GLU A 400 56.50 3.08 -11.48
C GLU A 400 55.58 2.23 -12.36
N HIS A 401 55.11 1.11 -11.82
CA HIS A 401 54.19 0.18 -12.51
C HIS A 401 52.75 0.27 -11.99
N GLN A 402 52.45 1.22 -11.10
CA GLN A 402 51.14 1.36 -10.46
C GLN A 402 50.57 2.76 -10.66
N VAL A 403 49.29 2.84 -11.01
CA VAL A 403 48.56 4.10 -11.12
C VAL A 403 48.37 4.71 -9.74
N VAL A 404 48.73 5.98 -9.60
CA VAL A 404 48.53 6.78 -8.38
C VAL A 404 47.29 7.63 -8.56
N ASN A 405 46.43 7.63 -7.53
CA ASN A 405 45.23 8.44 -7.47
C ASN A 405 45.38 9.48 -6.35
N LYS A 406 45.02 10.73 -6.63
CA LYS A 406 44.86 11.77 -5.62
C LYS A 406 43.47 12.36 -5.72
N SER A 407 42.81 12.53 -4.58
CA SER A 407 41.50 13.16 -4.48
C SER A 407 41.49 14.25 -3.41
N ALA A 408 40.63 15.26 -3.59
CA ALA A 408 40.37 16.29 -2.60
C ALA A 408 38.92 16.79 -2.70
N GLN A 409 38.40 17.31 -1.59
CA GLN A 409 37.11 17.99 -1.49
C GLN A 409 37.32 19.51 -1.46
N HIS A 410 36.34 20.25 -1.98
CA HIS A 410 36.43 21.68 -2.29
C HIS A 410 35.10 22.38 -2.07
N ALA A 411 35.16 23.64 -1.63
CA ALA A 411 33.96 24.43 -1.36
C ALA A 411 33.29 25.01 -2.60
N SER A 412 33.99 25.01 -3.72
CA SER A 412 33.49 25.54 -4.98
C SER A 412 34.12 24.82 -6.16
N GLU A 413 33.42 24.84 -7.29
CA GLU A 413 33.93 24.37 -8.57
C GLU A 413 35.25 25.05 -8.95
N ARG A 414 35.35 26.37 -8.69
CA ARG A 414 36.58 27.16 -8.94
C ARG A 414 37.77 26.64 -8.12
N GLU A 415 37.54 26.32 -6.84
CA GLU A 415 38.58 25.76 -5.98
C GLU A 415 39.00 24.35 -6.45
N SER A 416 38.03 23.55 -6.88
CA SER A 416 38.21 22.22 -7.48
C SER A 416 39.09 22.28 -8.74
N ALA A 417 38.79 23.21 -9.64
CA ALA A 417 39.57 23.44 -10.85
C ALA A 417 40.99 23.97 -10.55
N ASN A 418 41.13 24.89 -9.59
CA ASN A 418 42.43 25.40 -9.14
C ASN A 418 43.30 24.32 -8.49
N TRP A 419 42.70 23.43 -7.69
CA TRP A 419 43.40 22.30 -7.11
C TRP A 419 43.87 21.32 -8.20
N THR A 420 42.99 20.96 -9.12
CA THR A 420 43.29 20.06 -10.24
C THR A 420 44.44 20.60 -11.09
N ARG A 421 44.42 21.90 -11.41
CA ARG A 421 45.49 22.56 -12.17
C ARG A 421 46.84 22.49 -11.44
N ARG A 422 46.87 22.72 -10.12
CA ARG A 422 48.07 22.60 -9.29
C ARG A 422 48.59 21.17 -9.24
N GLN A 423 47.70 20.17 -9.15
CA GLN A 423 48.12 18.77 -9.19
C GLN A 423 48.72 18.41 -10.56
N LEU A 424 48.09 18.83 -11.66
CA LEU A 424 48.63 18.64 -13.01
C LEU A 424 50.05 19.22 -13.17
N ASP A 425 50.34 20.35 -12.54
CA ASP A 425 51.69 20.93 -12.58
C ASP A 425 52.73 20.10 -11.82
N ALA A 426 52.31 19.49 -10.71
CA ALA A 426 53.17 18.74 -9.81
C ALA A 426 53.47 17.31 -10.31
N ILE A 427 52.54 16.67 -11.01
CA ILE A 427 52.69 15.26 -11.41
C ILE A 427 53.66 15.06 -12.58
N ARG A 428 54.43 13.98 -12.57
CA ARG A 428 55.30 13.57 -13.69
C ARG A 428 54.85 12.20 -14.21
N PRO A 429 53.86 12.17 -15.13
CA PRO A 429 53.41 10.92 -15.70
C PRO A 429 54.49 10.29 -16.58
N ALA A 430 54.56 8.96 -16.61
CA ALA A 430 55.48 8.23 -17.45
C ALA A 430 55.29 8.60 -18.93
N PRO A 431 56.37 8.69 -19.74
CA PRO A 431 56.24 8.98 -21.16
C PRO A 431 55.27 8.04 -21.87
N GLY A 432 54.31 8.59 -22.61
CA GLY A 432 53.31 7.82 -23.35
C GLY A 432 52.08 7.37 -22.55
N THR A 433 51.93 7.80 -21.29
CA THR A 433 50.75 7.50 -20.47
C THR A 433 49.73 8.63 -20.47
N SER A 434 48.44 8.29 -20.31
CA SER A 434 47.36 9.26 -20.10
C SER A 434 47.19 9.58 -18.62
N VAL A 435 46.75 10.81 -18.36
CA VAL A 435 46.27 11.25 -17.05
C VAL A 435 44.74 11.31 -17.15
N HIS A 436 44.04 10.91 -16.10
CA HIS A 436 42.58 10.98 -16.02
C HIS A 436 42.16 11.94 -14.89
N ILE A 437 41.21 12.83 -15.17
CA ILE A 437 40.68 13.82 -14.23
C ILE A 437 39.17 13.66 -14.18
N ALA A 438 38.62 13.64 -12.96
CA ALA A 438 37.18 13.72 -12.74
C ALA A 438 36.88 14.67 -11.58
N ALA A 439 35.95 15.60 -11.80
CA ALA A 439 35.38 16.45 -10.76
C ALA A 439 33.86 16.27 -10.69
N TYR A 440 33.32 16.24 -9.48
CA TYR A 440 31.92 16.00 -9.17
C TYR A 440 31.35 17.11 -8.30
N ASP A 441 30.09 17.44 -8.54
CA ASP A 441 29.24 18.21 -7.62
C ASP A 441 28.48 17.23 -6.71
N HIS A 442 28.35 17.61 -5.45
CA HIS A 442 27.60 16.91 -4.42
C HIS A 442 26.34 17.72 -4.17
N ASP A 443 25.24 17.35 -4.85
CA ASP A 443 23.95 17.72 -4.31
C ASP A 443 23.80 17.00 -2.96
N GLY A 444 23.26 17.65 -1.93
CA GLY A 444 23.16 17.07 -0.59
C GLY A 444 22.33 15.78 -0.50
N GLU A 445 21.83 15.26 -1.62
CA GLU A 445 21.06 14.03 -1.78
C GLU A 445 21.94 12.82 -2.11
N GLY A 446 23.26 13.03 -2.27
CA GLY A 446 24.23 11.96 -2.51
C GLY A 446 24.33 11.54 -3.97
N HIS A 447 23.82 12.35 -4.90
CA HIS A 447 24.13 12.20 -6.31
C HIS A 447 25.47 12.86 -6.64
N TRP A 448 26.14 12.30 -7.64
CA TRP A 448 27.51 12.66 -8.02
C TRP A 448 27.47 13.08 -9.49
N ASP A 449 27.06 14.32 -9.73
CA ASP A 449 26.98 14.83 -11.09
C ASP A 449 28.39 15.26 -11.55
N PRO A 450 28.92 14.67 -12.64
CA PRO A 450 30.25 15.00 -13.11
C PRO A 450 30.24 16.39 -13.76
N VAL A 451 30.94 17.33 -13.16
CA VAL A 451 31.07 18.70 -13.68
C VAL A 451 32.21 18.79 -14.69
N PHE A 452 33.26 17.99 -14.50
CA PHE A 452 34.38 17.94 -15.43
C PHE A 452 34.95 16.52 -15.51
N ARG A 453 35.16 16.01 -16.73
CA ARG A 453 35.87 14.74 -16.98
C ARG A 453 36.73 14.87 -18.23
N ALA A 454 37.99 14.51 -18.10
CA ALA A 454 38.93 14.54 -19.20
C ALA A 454 40.03 13.49 -19.04
N GLU A 455 40.48 12.95 -20.16
CA GLU A 455 41.61 12.03 -20.23
C GLU A 455 42.54 12.44 -21.37
N GLY A 456 43.85 12.50 -21.10
CA GLY A 456 44.80 12.85 -22.14
C GLY A 456 46.22 13.05 -21.65
N ALA A 457 47.07 13.57 -22.54
CA ALA A 457 48.41 13.99 -22.17
C ALA A 457 48.35 15.19 -21.22
N ARG A 458 49.28 15.26 -20.26
CA ARG A 458 49.34 16.32 -19.22
C ARG A 458 49.19 17.74 -19.80
N SER A 459 49.81 18.03 -20.94
CA SER A 459 49.75 19.36 -21.57
C SER A 459 48.38 19.70 -22.14
N VAL A 460 47.67 18.70 -22.68
CA VAL A 460 46.31 18.88 -23.22
C VAL A 460 45.34 19.11 -22.07
N LEU A 461 45.42 18.29 -21.03
CA LEU A 461 44.58 18.44 -19.84
C LEU A 461 44.82 19.75 -19.10
N ALA A 462 46.06 20.25 -19.08
CA ALA A 462 46.33 21.57 -18.50
C ALA A 462 45.55 22.67 -19.22
N GLN A 463 45.46 22.61 -20.56
CA GLN A 463 44.69 23.56 -21.36
C GLN A 463 43.17 23.39 -21.15
N GLU A 464 42.68 22.15 -21.09
CA GLU A 464 41.26 21.89 -20.83
C GLU A 464 40.83 22.33 -19.43
N VAL A 465 41.67 22.11 -18.41
CA VAL A 465 41.42 22.59 -17.04
C VAL A 465 41.49 24.11 -16.98
N ASP A 466 42.38 24.77 -17.73
CA ASP A 466 42.38 26.23 -17.82
C ASP A 466 41.11 26.75 -18.53
N GLY A 467 40.61 26.06 -19.57
CA GLY A 467 39.31 26.36 -20.18
C GLY A 467 38.12 26.14 -19.24
N TRP A 468 38.18 25.10 -18.40
CA TRP A 468 37.20 24.88 -17.34
C TRP A 468 37.20 26.02 -16.32
N ARG A 469 38.39 26.46 -15.86
CA ARG A 469 38.54 27.61 -14.95
C ARG A 469 37.98 28.90 -15.54
N GLU A 470 38.25 29.16 -16.82
CA GLU A 470 37.73 30.34 -17.53
C GLU A 470 36.20 30.26 -17.73
N GLY A 471 35.66 29.06 -18.00
CA GLY A 471 34.22 28.83 -18.12
C GLY A 471 33.45 29.20 -16.85
N ILE A 472 33.98 28.85 -15.68
CA ILE A 472 33.42 29.20 -14.37
C ILE A 472 33.37 30.72 -14.17
N ASP A 473 34.34 31.46 -14.71
CA ASP A 473 34.40 32.92 -14.60
C ASP A 473 33.49 33.63 -15.62
N VAL A 474 33.21 33.02 -16.77
CA VAL A 474 32.30 33.58 -17.79
C VAL A 474 30.83 33.41 -17.39
N GLU A 475 30.51 32.42 -16.57
CA GLU A 475 29.20 32.26 -15.92
C GLU A 475 29.01 33.18 -14.71
N THR A 476 29.79 34.27 -14.62
CA THR A 476 29.49 35.42 -13.76
C THR A 476 28.26 36.16 -14.31
N TYR A 477 27.09 35.56 -14.05
CA TYR A 477 25.87 36.21 -13.65
C TYR A 477 25.70 37.65 -14.16
N ASP A 478 25.01 37.84 -15.29
CA ASP A 478 24.49 39.15 -15.67
C ASP A 478 23.24 39.43 -14.81
N PRO A 479 23.31 40.30 -13.78
CA PRO A 479 22.18 40.56 -12.89
C PRO A 479 20.97 41.17 -13.62
N ALA A 480 21.15 41.64 -14.86
CA ALA A 480 20.05 42.12 -15.69
C ALA A 480 19.12 40.98 -16.14
N THR A 481 19.64 39.77 -16.37
CA THR A 481 18.84 38.64 -16.86
C THR A 481 18.01 38.02 -15.74
N GLU A 482 18.53 38.00 -14.51
CA GLU A 482 17.80 37.48 -13.36
C GLU A 482 16.69 38.43 -12.89
N ALA A 483 16.86 39.74 -13.07
CA ALA A 483 15.80 40.72 -12.78
C ALA A 483 14.57 40.52 -13.67
N ASP A 484 14.74 40.17 -14.95
CA ASP A 484 13.63 39.88 -15.87
C ASP A 484 12.97 38.53 -15.57
N VAL A 485 13.76 37.49 -15.27
CA VAL A 485 13.22 36.17 -14.89
C VAL A 485 12.50 36.24 -13.54
N ASN A 486 13.02 36.97 -12.57
CA ASN A 486 12.34 37.20 -11.29
C ASN A 486 11.09 38.08 -11.44
N ALA A 487 11.09 39.05 -12.36
CA ALA A 487 9.90 39.84 -12.66
C ALA A 487 8.80 38.99 -13.30
N ASP A 488 9.16 38.03 -14.17
CA ASP A 488 8.22 37.09 -14.78
C ASP A 488 7.72 36.06 -13.75
N LEU A 489 8.59 35.51 -12.91
CA LEU A 489 8.20 34.62 -11.80
C LEU A 489 7.30 35.33 -10.78
N ALA A 490 7.58 36.59 -10.44
CA ALA A 490 6.73 37.39 -9.58
C ALA A 490 5.35 37.66 -10.22
N ARG A 491 5.30 37.88 -11.54
CA ARG A 491 4.06 38.01 -12.30
C ARG A 491 3.25 36.70 -12.30
N ASP A 492 3.91 35.58 -12.50
CA ASP A 492 3.27 34.26 -12.50
C ASP A 492 2.78 33.86 -11.11
N PHE A 493 3.56 34.15 -10.07
CA PHE A 493 3.17 33.93 -8.69
C PHE A 493 1.94 34.77 -8.31
N SER A 494 1.93 36.05 -8.68
CA SER A 494 0.77 36.92 -8.52
C SER A 494 -0.45 36.40 -9.27
N SER A 495 -0.28 35.96 -10.53
CA SER A 495 -1.34 35.33 -11.32
C SER A 495 -1.89 34.05 -10.67
N LEU A 496 -1.03 33.26 -10.03
CA LEU A 496 -1.42 32.04 -9.34
C LEU A 496 -2.18 32.35 -8.04
N GLN A 497 -1.72 33.35 -7.27
CA GLN A 497 -2.43 33.83 -6.07
C GLN A 497 -3.82 34.36 -6.41
N ASP A 498 -3.96 35.13 -7.49
CA ASP A 498 -5.27 35.63 -7.95
C ASP A 498 -6.21 34.51 -8.37
N ARG A 499 -5.71 33.51 -9.13
CA ARG A 499 -6.48 32.32 -9.48
C ARG A 499 -6.89 31.52 -8.25
N HIS A 500 -6.02 31.39 -7.26
CA HIS A 500 -6.33 30.70 -6.01
C HIS A 500 -7.41 31.44 -5.22
N ARG A 501 -7.32 32.77 -5.13
CA ARG A 501 -8.32 33.61 -4.46
C ARG A 501 -9.69 33.52 -5.14
N LEU A 502 -9.72 33.54 -6.47
CA LEU A 502 -10.97 33.34 -7.24
C LEU A 502 -11.56 31.94 -7.03
N ALA A 503 -10.72 30.90 -6.94
CA ALA A 503 -11.17 29.54 -6.67
C ALA A 503 -11.81 29.41 -5.27
N ILE A 504 -11.21 30.04 -4.26
CA ILE A 504 -11.79 30.10 -2.90
C ILE A 504 -13.15 30.82 -2.93
N GLN A 505 -13.24 31.97 -3.61
CA GLN A 505 -14.50 32.72 -3.74
C GLN A 505 -15.60 31.88 -4.43
N TYR A 506 -15.25 31.18 -5.52
CA TYR A 506 -16.20 30.33 -6.23
C TYR A 506 -16.67 29.14 -5.38
N ASN A 507 -15.76 28.52 -4.62
CA ASN A 507 -16.12 27.45 -3.70
C ASN A 507 -17.05 27.93 -2.58
N ASN A 508 -16.81 29.11 -2.02
CA ASN A 508 -17.70 29.69 -1.02
C ASN A 508 -19.11 29.95 -1.60
N GLN A 509 -19.21 30.48 -2.83
CA GLN A 509 -20.49 30.66 -3.52
C GLN A 509 -21.22 29.31 -3.76
N LEU A 510 -20.49 28.24 -4.08
CA LEU A 510 -21.08 26.91 -4.23
C LEU A 510 -21.59 26.35 -2.90
N VAL A 511 -20.85 26.56 -1.81
CA VAL A 511 -21.28 26.15 -0.46
C VAL A 511 -22.55 26.90 -0.06
N GLU A 512 -22.62 28.21 -0.27
CA GLU A 512 -23.81 29.02 -0.01
C GLU A 512 -25.01 28.56 -0.85
N ARG A 513 -24.81 28.31 -2.15
CA ARG A 513 -25.87 27.80 -3.03
C ARG A 513 -26.37 26.42 -2.60
N ASN A 514 -25.47 25.53 -2.19
CA ASN A 514 -25.84 24.22 -1.66
C ASN A 514 -26.62 24.33 -0.35
N ALA A 515 -26.22 25.23 0.55
CA ALA A 515 -26.96 25.50 1.78
C ALA A 515 -28.38 26.00 1.49
N ALA A 516 -28.54 26.92 0.53
CA ALA A 516 -29.85 27.43 0.10
C ALA A 516 -30.74 26.32 -0.50
N LEU A 517 -30.18 25.42 -1.33
CA LEU A 517 -30.93 24.29 -1.88
C LEU A 517 -31.36 23.29 -0.79
N VAL A 518 -30.50 23.02 0.20
CA VAL A 518 -30.86 22.17 1.34
C VAL A 518 -32.00 22.79 2.15
N GLN A 519 -31.98 24.11 2.36
CA GLN A 519 -33.09 24.82 3.02
C GLN A 519 -34.39 24.71 2.22
N GLN A 520 -34.34 24.88 0.89
CA GLN A 520 -35.51 24.71 0.02
C GLN A 520 -36.09 23.28 0.08
N LEU A 521 -35.22 22.26 0.02
CA LEU A 521 -35.68 20.86 0.14
C LEU A 521 -36.29 20.56 1.51
N THR A 522 -35.74 21.14 2.57
CA THR A 522 -36.28 20.99 3.93
C THR A 522 -37.66 21.65 4.04
N ALA A 523 -37.83 22.85 3.48
CA ALA A 523 -39.12 23.54 3.42
C ALA A 523 -40.17 22.75 2.63
N LEU A 524 -39.83 22.24 1.44
CA LEU A 524 -40.74 21.42 0.63
C LEU A 524 -41.11 20.10 1.33
N THR A 525 -40.19 19.52 2.09
CA THR A 525 -40.46 18.31 2.87
C THR A 525 -41.45 18.60 3.99
N ALA A 526 -41.28 19.73 4.69
CA ALA A 526 -42.22 20.18 5.71
C ALA A 526 -43.61 20.49 5.12
N GLU A 527 -43.68 21.13 3.95
CA GLU A 527 -44.96 21.37 3.24
C GLU A 527 -45.65 20.06 2.85
N ARG A 528 -44.91 19.10 2.30
CA ARG A 528 -45.45 17.77 1.97
C ARG A 528 -46.04 17.07 3.20
N ASP A 529 -45.34 17.14 4.33
CA ASP A 529 -45.79 16.50 5.56
C ASP A 529 -47.01 17.20 6.15
N LYS A 530 -47.09 18.53 6.04
CA LYS A 530 -48.31 19.30 6.35
C LYS A 530 -49.49 18.88 5.48
N LEU A 531 -49.31 18.80 4.16
CA LEU A 531 -50.35 18.36 3.23
C LEU A 531 -50.81 16.92 3.48
N ARG A 532 -49.92 16.04 3.96
CA ARG A 532 -50.29 14.70 4.41
C ARG A 532 -51.18 14.75 5.65
N GLY A 533 -50.83 15.59 6.63
CA GLY A 533 -51.68 15.83 7.81
C GLY A 533 -53.08 16.35 7.43
N GLU A 534 -53.14 17.39 6.59
CA GLU A 534 -54.40 17.96 6.09
C GLU A 534 -55.23 16.93 5.31
N ARG A 535 -54.57 16.10 4.46
CA ARG A 535 -55.24 15.02 3.74
C ARG A 535 -55.82 13.99 4.71
N ASP A 536 -55.07 13.57 5.71
CA ASP A 536 -55.50 12.53 6.64
C ASP A 536 -56.65 13.04 7.55
N GLU A 537 -56.63 14.32 7.92
CA GLU A 537 -57.74 15.00 8.59
C GLU A 537 -58.98 15.13 7.70
N ALA A 538 -58.80 15.48 6.42
CA ALA A 538 -59.90 15.55 5.45
C ALA A 538 -60.51 14.16 5.21
N VAL A 539 -59.69 13.11 5.11
CA VAL A 539 -60.14 11.71 5.02
C VAL A 539 -60.91 11.32 6.28
N ARG A 540 -60.39 11.63 7.47
CA ARG A 540 -61.10 11.36 8.73
C ARG A 540 -62.46 12.06 8.78
N THR A 541 -62.50 13.35 8.43
CA THR A 541 -63.73 14.14 8.40
C THR A 541 -64.72 13.60 7.36
N LEU A 542 -64.24 13.16 6.20
CA LEU A 542 -65.06 12.54 5.16
C LEU A 542 -65.65 11.22 5.65
N VAL A 543 -64.85 10.38 6.31
CA VAL A 543 -65.31 9.16 6.96
C VAL A 543 -66.41 9.50 7.97
N GLU A 544 -66.17 10.44 8.89
CA GLU A 544 -67.16 10.85 9.91
C GLU A 544 -68.48 11.35 9.30
N ARG A 545 -68.42 12.16 8.23
CA ARG A 545 -69.62 12.73 7.56
C ARG A 545 -70.36 11.76 6.66
N THR A 546 -69.70 10.70 6.17
CA THR A 546 -70.35 9.71 5.30
C THR A 546 -71.20 8.79 6.16
N PRO A 547 -72.54 8.73 5.98
CA PRO A 547 -73.41 7.80 6.70
C PRO A 547 -72.97 6.36 6.47
N ALA A 548 -73.12 5.48 7.47
CA ALA A 548 -72.60 4.12 7.43
C ALA A 548 -73.09 3.32 6.21
N GLU A 549 -74.31 3.59 5.74
CA GLU A 549 -74.93 2.98 4.56
C GLU A 549 -74.25 3.36 3.23
N GLN A 550 -73.48 4.45 3.20
CA GLN A 550 -72.71 4.91 2.04
C GLN A 550 -71.19 4.68 2.20
N ARG A 551 -70.71 4.30 3.39
CA ARG A 551 -69.29 3.99 3.65
C ARG A 551 -68.85 2.68 3.02
N LEU A 552 -69.75 1.72 2.92
CA LEU A 552 -69.52 0.44 2.28
C LEU A 552 -70.00 0.57 0.84
N GLY A 553 -69.09 0.50 -0.12
CA GLY A 553 -69.37 0.67 -1.55
C GLY A 553 -70.52 -0.20 -2.06
N SER A 554 -70.95 0.06 -3.30
CA SER A 554 -72.07 -0.63 -3.96
C SER A 554 -72.09 -2.15 -3.67
N PRO A 555 -73.27 -2.79 -3.59
CA PRO A 555 -73.39 -4.22 -3.25
C PRO A 555 -72.49 -5.15 -4.08
N GLU A 556 -72.15 -4.78 -5.32
CA GLU A 556 -71.20 -5.49 -6.17
C GLU A 556 -69.75 -5.44 -5.67
N ARG A 557 -69.30 -4.33 -5.06
CA ARG A 557 -67.98 -4.26 -4.40
C ARG A 557 -67.96 -5.05 -3.10
N GLN A 558 -69.07 -5.10 -2.36
CA GLN A 558 -69.20 -5.97 -1.19
C GLN A 558 -69.17 -7.45 -1.60
N ALA A 559 -69.78 -7.82 -2.74
CA ALA A 559 -69.73 -9.17 -3.27
C ALA A 559 -68.34 -9.56 -3.82
N ALA A 560 -67.55 -8.59 -4.32
CA ALA A 560 -66.16 -8.82 -4.73
C ALA A 560 -65.23 -8.97 -3.51
N GLN A 561 -65.42 -8.16 -2.48
CA GLN A 561 -64.66 -8.24 -1.23
C GLN A 561 -65.00 -9.54 -0.46
N ALA A 562 -66.28 -9.95 -0.45
CA ALA A 562 -66.70 -11.25 0.09
C ALA A 562 -66.19 -12.46 -0.71
N ARG A 563 -65.76 -12.27 -1.97
CA ARG A 563 -65.08 -13.34 -2.74
C ARG A 563 -63.59 -13.44 -2.41
N ASP A 564 -62.94 -12.35 -2.03
CA ASP A 564 -61.56 -12.36 -1.55
C ASP A 564 -61.47 -12.82 -0.08
N GLU A 565 -62.48 -12.55 0.76
CA GLU A 565 -62.59 -13.01 2.17
C GLU A 565 -62.98 -14.51 2.32
N HIS A 566 -63.25 -15.23 1.22
CA HIS A 566 -63.49 -16.68 1.22
C HIS A 566 -62.27 -17.51 0.76
N ALA A 567 -61.11 -16.90 0.58
CA ALA A 567 -59.86 -17.59 0.91
C ALA A 567 -59.76 -17.63 2.44
N PRO A 568 -59.47 -18.79 3.08
CA PRO A 568 -59.78 -19.03 4.48
C PRO A 568 -59.04 -18.06 5.41
N GLU A 569 -59.77 -17.02 5.85
CA GLU A 569 -59.34 -16.03 6.82
C GLU A 569 -59.56 -16.53 8.24
N ARG A 570 -58.54 -16.25 9.07
CA ARG A 570 -58.49 -16.52 10.51
C ARG A 570 -59.11 -15.34 11.27
N ASP A 571 -59.79 -15.68 12.37
CA ASP A 571 -60.57 -14.81 13.26
C ASP A 571 -60.00 -13.39 13.51
N GLY A 572 -60.84 -12.39 13.26
CA GLY A 572 -60.53 -10.96 13.38
C GLY A 572 -60.63 -10.36 14.78
N THR A 573 -60.89 -11.15 15.82
CA THR A 573 -60.76 -10.68 17.23
C THR A 573 -59.31 -10.61 17.69
N ASP A 574 -58.41 -11.37 17.07
CA ASP A 574 -56.99 -11.40 17.42
C ASP A 574 -56.23 -10.14 16.98
N LEU A 575 -56.67 -9.40 15.96
CA LEU A 575 -55.83 -8.36 15.33
C LEU A 575 -55.77 -7.03 16.12
N ALA A 576 -56.80 -6.73 16.91
CA ALA A 576 -56.79 -5.60 17.83
C ALA A 576 -55.98 -5.92 19.10
N GLU A 577 -56.08 -7.15 19.60
CA GLU A 577 -55.30 -7.66 20.73
C GLU A 577 -53.83 -7.87 20.34
N LEU A 578 -53.55 -8.32 19.12
CA LEU A 578 -52.21 -8.44 18.54
C LEU A 578 -51.58 -7.06 18.29
N ARG A 579 -52.36 -6.03 17.93
CA ARG A 579 -51.82 -4.66 17.82
C ARG A 579 -51.53 -4.03 19.17
N ALA A 580 -52.32 -4.33 20.20
CA ALA A 580 -52.01 -3.94 21.57
C ALA A 580 -50.76 -4.69 22.08
N GLN A 581 -50.69 -6.02 21.88
CA GLN A 581 -49.52 -6.84 22.18
C GLN A 581 -48.29 -6.45 21.37
N MET A 582 -48.41 -5.98 20.13
CA MET A 582 -47.27 -5.50 19.35
C MET A 582 -46.79 -4.12 19.78
N ARG A 583 -47.65 -3.31 20.39
CA ARG A 583 -47.24 -2.04 20.99
C ARG A 583 -46.53 -2.28 22.33
N GLU A 584 -47.11 -3.16 23.15
CA GLU A 584 -46.52 -3.60 24.41
C GLU A 584 -45.22 -4.37 24.17
N ALA A 585 -45.16 -5.28 23.19
CA ALA A 585 -43.93 -5.95 22.77
C ALA A 585 -42.94 -4.99 22.10
N GLY A 586 -43.41 -3.94 21.42
CA GLY A 586 -42.54 -2.88 20.92
C GLY A 586 -41.81 -2.16 22.04
N GLU A 587 -42.53 -1.78 23.09
CA GLU A 587 -41.95 -1.12 24.27
C GLU A 587 -41.12 -2.09 25.11
N HIS A 588 -41.56 -3.35 25.25
CA HIS A 588 -40.83 -4.39 25.97
C HIS A 588 -39.56 -4.82 25.24
N THR A 589 -39.54 -4.79 23.90
CA THR A 589 -38.34 -5.10 23.11
C THR A 589 -37.34 -3.96 23.12
N THR A 590 -37.74 -2.68 23.10
CA THR A 590 -36.79 -1.59 23.35
C THR A 590 -36.22 -1.63 24.77
N ALA A 591 -37.06 -1.88 25.78
CA ALA A 591 -36.59 -2.00 27.16
C ALA A 591 -35.73 -3.27 27.38
N GLU A 592 -36.03 -4.39 26.71
CA GLU A 592 -35.17 -5.58 26.74
C GLU A 592 -33.87 -5.36 25.98
N HIS A 593 -33.89 -4.61 24.88
CA HIS A 593 -32.67 -4.28 24.14
C HIS A 593 -31.76 -3.38 24.97
N GLU A 594 -32.31 -2.35 25.63
CA GLU A 594 -31.57 -1.50 26.57
C GLU A 594 -31.04 -2.31 27.76
N ARG A 595 -31.81 -3.25 28.31
CA ARG A 595 -31.34 -4.17 29.37
C ARG A 595 -30.32 -5.19 28.88
N GLN A 596 -30.37 -5.57 27.61
CA GLN A 596 -29.43 -6.50 26.99
C GLN A 596 -28.11 -5.80 26.67
N ASP A 597 -28.16 -4.56 26.19
CA ASP A 597 -26.99 -3.71 26.00
C ASP A 597 -26.33 -3.41 27.35
N HIS A 598 -27.11 -3.06 28.38
CA HIS A 598 -26.56 -2.92 29.73
C HIS A 598 -25.94 -4.22 30.27
N ARG A 599 -26.57 -5.38 30.04
CA ARG A 599 -25.97 -6.67 30.42
C ARG A 599 -24.70 -6.99 29.63
N ARG A 600 -24.62 -6.61 28.36
CA ARG A 600 -23.40 -6.78 27.56
C ARG A 600 -22.29 -5.87 28.03
N ASP A 601 -22.61 -4.63 28.42
CA ASP A 601 -21.64 -3.71 29.00
C ASP A 601 -21.13 -4.20 30.37
N GLU A 602 -22.01 -4.77 31.20
CA GLU A 602 -21.63 -5.43 32.46
C GLU A 602 -20.81 -6.70 32.23
N GLU A 603 -21.22 -7.60 31.32
CA GLU A 603 -20.46 -8.80 30.96
C GLU A 603 -19.08 -8.44 30.37
N TRP A 604 -18.99 -7.33 29.64
CA TRP A 604 -17.72 -6.87 29.08
C TRP A 604 -16.81 -6.29 30.16
N ALA A 605 -17.35 -5.57 31.15
CA ALA A 605 -16.62 -5.10 32.31
C ALA A 605 -16.11 -6.28 33.17
N ASP A 606 -16.96 -7.27 33.44
CA ASP A 606 -16.61 -8.49 34.20
C ASP A 606 -15.57 -9.34 33.45
N ALA A 607 -15.64 -9.42 32.13
CA ALA A 607 -14.65 -10.10 31.30
C ALA A 607 -13.30 -9.37 31.31
N GLU A 608 -13.31 -8.03 31.31
CA GLU A 608 -12.10 -7.21 31.41
C GLU A 608 -11.45 -7.36 32.80
N GLU A 609 -12.24 -7.40 33.86
CA GLU A 609 -11.77 -7.66 35.23
C GLU A 609 -11.21 -9.08 35.37
N SER A 610 -11.91 -10.09 34.85
CA SER A 610 -11.44 -11.48 34.81
C SER A 610 -10.13 -11.64 34.03
N ALA A 611 -9.95 -10.89 32.93
CA ALA A 611 -8.71 -10.89 32.16
C ALA A 611 -7.54 -10.24 32.94
N ARG A 612 -7.82 -9.20 33.73
CA ARG A 612 -6.81 -8.59 34.62
C ARG A 612 -6.40 -9.55 35.73
N ASP A 613 -7.35 -10.25 36.33
CA ASP A 613 -7.08 -11.26 37.37
C ASP A 613 -6.29 -12.46 36.81
N TYR A 614 -6.66 -12.95 35.62
CA TYR A 614 -5.92 -14.04 34.97
C TYR A 614 -4.46 -13.64 34.69
N LYS A 615 -4.25 -12.40 34.23
CA LYS A 615 -2.90 -11.87 34.00
C LYS A 615 -2.12 -11.74 35.31
N ALA A 616 -2.72 -11.23 36.37
CA ALA A 616 -2.09 -11.14 37.69
C ALA A 616 -1.73 -12.52 38.27
N MET A 617 -2.57 -13.54 38.03
CA MET A 617 -2.31 -14.91 38.45
C MET A 617 -1.13 -15.52 37.68
N ASN A 618 -1.04 -15.28 36.37
CA ASN A 618 0.05 -15.77 35.51
C ASN A 618 1.39 -15.10 35.85
N ASP A 619 1.39 -13.78 36.04
CA ASP A 619 2.58 -13.04 36.49
C ASP A 619 3.06 -13.52 37.88
N GLY A 620 2.12 -13.96 38.73
CA GLY A 620 2.40 -14.59 40.01
C GLY A 620 3.02 -15.99 39.89
N GLN A 621 2.64 -16.74 38.86
CA GLN A 621 3.18 -18.07 38.55
C GLN A 621 4.62 -17.96 38.01
N ASP A 622 4.85 -17.05 37.07
CA ASP A 622 6.17 -16.79 36.50
C ASP A 622 7.18 -16.33 37.57
N ARG A 623 6.73 -15.53 38.55
CA ARG A 623 7.56 -15.13 39.71
C ARG A 623 7.87 -16.29 40.65
N ARG A 624 6.97 -17.28 40.80
CA ARG A 624 7.24 -18.49 41.59
C ARG A 624 8.19 -19.42 40.86
N ASP A 625 8.02 -19.60 39.56
CA ASP A 625 8.89 -20.43 38.74
C ASP A 625 10.30 -19.83 38.65
N ALA A 626 10.43 -18.51 38.53
CA ALA A 626 11.71 -17.82 38.61
C ALA A 626 12.38 -17.94 40.00
N LYS A 627 11.61 -18.01 41.09
CA LYS A 627 12.15 -18.26 42.45
C LYS A 627 12.54 -19.73 42.65
N GLN A 628 11.80 -20.68 42.09
CA GLN A 628 12.16 -22.10 42.09
C GLN A 628 13.41 -22.38 41.25
N ALA A 629 13.57 -21.70 40.12
CA ALA A 629 14.78 -21.78 39.31
C ALA A 629 16.03 -21.29 40.06
N LYS A 630 15.90 -20.31 40.97
CA LYS A 630 17.01 -19.81 41.80
C LYS A 630 17.34 -20.67 43.03
N THR A 631 16.46 -21.59 43.43
CA THR A 631 16.64 -22.41 44.65
C THR A 631 17.01 -23.86 44.38
N ARG A 632 17.12 -24.29 43.12
CA ARG A 632 17.67 -25.60 42.78
C ARG A 632 19.20 -25.56 42.90
N PRO A 633 19.82 -26.32 43.83
CA PRO A 633 21.27 -26.42 43.88
C PRO A 633 21.75 -27.07 42.57
N SER A 634 22.78 -26.47 41.97
CA SER A 634 23.49 -27.03 40.81
C SER A 634 23.97 -28.43 41.16
N ILE A 635 23.40 -29.44 40.50
CA ILE A 635 23.81 -30.84 40.67
C ILE A 635 25.18 -30.98 40.01
N PRO A 636 26.27 -31.26 40.75
CA PRO A 636 27.59 -31.40 40.17
C PRO A 636 27.71 -32.78 39.54
N GLY A 637 27.87 -32.80 38.22
CA GLY A 637 28.38 -33.95 37.48
C GLY A 637 27.31 -34.85 36.88
N HIS A 638 27.08 -34.69 35.57
CA HIS A 638 26.89 -35.82 34.66
C HIS A 638 27.17 -35.35 33.23
N ALA A 639 28.39 -35.64 32.78
CA ALA A 639 28.67 -35.82 31.36
C ALA A 639 28.08 -37.17 30.94
N PHE A 640 27.10 -37.17 30.04
CA PHE A 640 26.77 -38.35 29.25
C PHE A 640 26.54 -37.93 27.81
N ALA A 641 27.33 -38.57 26.94
CA ALA A 641 27.34 -38.47 25.51
C ALA A 641 26.18 -39.25 24.89
N GLY A 642 25.74 -38.80 23.72
CA GLY A 642 25.59 -39.61 22.49
C GLY A 642 24.53 -40.70 22.43
N LEU A 643 23.95 -40.84 21.23
CA LEU A 643 23.01 -41.87 20.75
C LEU A 643 21.54 -41.60 21.04
N VAL A 644 20.84 -40.93 20.12
CA VAL A 644 19.67 -41.50 19.39
C VAL A 644 19.44 -40.61 18.16
N ASN A 645 19.66 -41.17 16.95
CA ASN A 645 18.95 -40.91 15.69
C ASN A 645 19.81 -41.42 14.52
N GLY A 646 19.71 -42.71 14.24
CA GLY A 646 20.45 -43.37 13.17
C GLY A 646 19.78 -44.67 12.72
N ARG A 647 18.45 -44.66 12.54
CA ARG A 647 17.71 -45.85 12.11
C ARG A 647 16.56 -45.62 11.13
N GLU A 648 16.50 -44.46 10.47
CA GLU A 648 15.48 -44.18 9.44
C GLU A 648 16.05 -44.02 8.02
N GLN A 649 17.37 -43.99 7.81
CA GLN A 649 17.96 -43.81 6.48
C GLN A 649 18.29 -45.10 5.70
N GLU A 650 18.14 -46.29 6.29
CA GLU A 650 18.41 -47.57 5.58
C GLU A 650 17.19 -48.18 4.88
N LEU A 651 15.98 -47.64 5.07
CA LEU A 651 14.76 -48.19 4.45
C LEU A 651 14.33 -47.49 3.14
N GLU A 652 15.01 -46.42 2.73
CA GLU A 652 14.72 -45.69 1.48
C GLU A 652 15.67 -46.01 0.32
N MET A 653 16.70 -46.83 0.51
CA MET A 653 17.61 -47.28 -0.57
C MET A 653 17.30 -48.67 -1.14
N GLU A 654 16.21 -49.32 -0.72
CA GLU A 654 15.74 -50.62 -1.28
C GLU A 654 14.35 -50.54 -1.96
N ARG A 655 13.94 -49.36 -2.44
CA ARG A 655 12.83 -49.19 -3.39
C ARG A 655 13.27 -48.29 -4.54
#